data_AF-A0A8C2WFB3-F1
#
_entry.id   AF-A0A8C2WFB3-F1
#
_cell.length_a   1.000
_cell.length_b   1.000
_cell.length_c   1.000
_cell.angle_alpha   90.00
_cell.angle_beta   90.00
_cell.angle_gamma   90.00
#
_symmetry.space_group_name_H-M   'P 1'
#
loop_
_entity.id
_entity.type
_entity.pdbx_description
1 polymer ?
#
loop_
_entity_poly.entity_id
_entity_poly.type
_entity_poly.pdbx_seq_one_letter_code
_entity_poly.pdbx_strand_id
1 'polypeptide(L)'
;LYFTRAHFDIIAFSVNLLLFFFYLNHLVSGHIRYSIPEEMKKGSLIGNVAQDLGLDLKRLRSGRARIVTGESIQYTELKTDKGILIVKERIDREQLCGDVTPCSFSFEVILENPMELHQITVEITDTNDHSPTFKRDTIHFEISEIANTGSRFPLTRAEDSDVGVNALREYFLTDNENFILKQISNADGKKYAEMVLQKPLDRETNPNLSLKLIAVDGGSPQRSGTVNIDITVLDVNDNAPLFNQSVYKATVLENSPRDTYVTIVNASDADFGLNSIVTYYFSELNSGLNNVFTVDEKTGTILITGLIDYEKDKKYELRIDAKDQGGLTDSSKVIIEVTDVNDNIPTISVMSFTSPVSEDSPLGTTIGIINVKDLDSGENGQIICKIEQHAPFKIKSNLRNYYTLVTDTVLDRETVSEYNITVVATDSGMPPLSTKRTFYLKVSDVNDNSPLFSESVYNAFILENNSPGVSLHTVRAKDPDENQNARVSYILEDTYIGESPISEYISINAESGVIHAVRSFDYEQIKQLLFVVKAQDGGSPPFSSNVTVKVLIQDQNDNPPQVLYPVQTGGSLVAEMVPRSVDVGYLVTKVVAVDVDSGQNAWLSYKLQKATDRALFEVGLQNGEIRTIRQVTDKDAVKQRLTVIVEDNGQPCRSATVIVNVAVADSFPEVLSEFTDFTQDKEYNDNLTFYLVLALAVVSFLFITCLVVIISVKIYRWRQSRVMYHSNLPVIPYYPPRYSDTLGTGTLQHVYNYEVCRTTDSRKSDCKFGGAGSQNVLIMVPSSTGTMPRIQSEKSILDEPDSPLEVRNEMEHQETYLRKKRCFLDSIGFISRF
;
A
#
# COMPACT_ATOMS: atom_id res chain seq x y z
N LEU A 1 -116.77 96.54 78.58
CA LEU A 1 -118.23 96.29 78.49
C LEU A 1 -118.69 96.73 77.11
N TYR A 2 -119.45 95.88 76.40
CA TYR A 2 -120.03 96.10 75.06
C TYR A 2 -118.97 96.29 73.94
N PHE A 3 -118.75 95.36 72.99
CA PHE A 3 -119.69 94.61 72.14
C PHE A 3 -120.59 95.51 71.26
N THR A 4 -120.74 95.12 69.99
CA THR A 4 -121.63 95.71 68.95
C THR A 4 -121.37 97.17 68.50
N ARG A 5 -120.58 97.36 67.43
CA ARG A 5 -120.76 98.50 66.49
C ARG A 5 -120.16 98.35 65.07
N ALA A 6 -119.30 97.36 64.80
CA ALA A 6 -118.48 97.29 63.58
C ALA A 6 -119.18 96.74 62.31
N HIS A 7 -120.51 96.80 62.21
CA HIS A 7 -121.25 96.33 61.01
C HIS A 7 -121.54 97.44 59.98
N PHE A 8 -121.09 98.67 60.24
CA PHE A 8 -121.11 99.79 59.27
C PHE A 8 -119.78 99.97 58.52
N ASP A 9 -118.70 99.30 58.94
CA ASP A 9 -117.35 99.52 58.42
C ASP A 9 -117.05 98.82 57.08
N ILE A 10 -117.90 97.88 56.67
CA ILE A 10 -117.70 97.05 55.45
C ILE A 10 -117.79 97.88 54.14
N ILE A 11 -118.45 99.04 54.16
CA ILE A 11 -118.54 99.96 53.01
C ILE A 11 -117.50 101.09 53.09
N ALA A 12 -116.99 101.42 54.28
CA ALA A 12 -115.95 102.43 54.47
C ALA A 12 -114.53 101.90 54.16
N PHE A 13 -114.31 100.59 54.29
CA PHE A 13 -112.98 99.97 54.11
C PHE A 13 -112.59 99.78 52.63
N SER A 14 -113.54 99.50 51.73
CA SER A 14 -113.24 99.30 50.30
C SER A 14 -112.86 100.60 49.57
N VAL A 15 -113.45 101.73 49.98
CA VAL A 15 -113.16 103.06 49.37
C VAL A 15 -111.80 103.60 49.82
N ASN A 16 -111.39 103.36 51.07
CA ASN A 16 -110.08 103.79 51.57
C ASN A 16 -108.91 102.94 51.03
N LEU A 17 -109.12 101.64 50.76
CA LEU A 17 -108.09 100.80 50.16
C LEU A 17 -107.77 101.22 48.72
N LEU A 18 -108.79 101.66 47.96
CA LEU A 18 -108.65 102.13 46.57
C LEU A 18 -107.93 103.50 46.48
N LEU A 19 -108.06 104.35 47.49
CA LEU A 19 -107.31 105.61 47.58
C LEU A 19 -105.85 105.41 48.00
N PHE A 20 -105.52 104.36 48.76
CA PHE A 20 -104.15 104.06 49.17
C PHE A 20 -103.27 103.58 48.00
N PHE A 21 -103.83 102.82 47.05
CA PHE A 21 -103.11 102.35 45.86
C PHE A 21 -102.77 103.47 44.84
N PHE A 22 -103.47 104.61 44.87
CA PHE A 22 -103.17 105.74 43.98
C PHE A 22 -101.98 106.59 44.42
N TYR A 23 -101.49 106.46 45.65
CA TYR A 23 -100.38 107.27 46.21
C TYR A 23 -99.01 106.57 46.24
N LEU A 24 -98.90 105.32 45.76
CA LEU A 24 -97.65 104.54 45.75
C LEU A 24 -96.90 104.55 44.41
N ASN A 25 -97.48 105.14 43.36
CA ASN A 25 -96.78 105.37 42.09
C ASN A 25 -96.02 106.69 42.15
N HIS A 26 -94.74 106.65 42.55
CA HIS A 26 -93.63 107.48 42.04
C HIS A 26 -92.39 107.37 42.97
N LEU A 27 -91.60 106.31 42.80
CA LEU A 27 -90.17 106.24 43.16
C LEU A 27 -89.55 104.97 42.56
N VAL A 28 -89.20 105.02 41.28
CA VAL A 28 -88.43 103.97 40.59
C VAL A 28 -87.07 104.56 40.25
N SER A 29 -86.00 103.96 40.78
CA SER A 29 -84.63 104.27 40.37
C SER A 29 -84.26 103.33 39.22
N GLY A 30 -84.05 103.87 38.02
CA GLY A 30 -83.76 103.07 36.83
C GLY A 30 -82.30 102.66 36.74
N HIS A 31 -82.01 101.36 36.89
CA HIS A 31 -80.71 100.77 36.52
C HIS A 31 -80.82 100.20 35.10
N ILE A 32 -80.03 100.73 34.16
CA ILE A 32 -80.04 100.28 32.76
C ILE A 32 -78.90 99.29 32.51
N ARG A 33 -79.22 98.22 31.78
CA ARG A 33 -78.23 97.30 31.22
C ARG A 33 -78.42 97.24 29.70
N TYR A 34 -77.34 97.50 28.97
CA TYR A 34 -77.26 97.20 27.54
C TYR A 34 -76.33 96.02 27.35
N SER A 35 -76.62 95.20 26.34
CA SER A 35 -75.75 94.12 25.87
C SER A 35 -75.40 94.42 24.42
N ILE A 36 -74.10 94.45 24.11
CA ILE A 36 -73.58 94.66 22.77
C ILE A 36 -72.49 93.65 22.46
N PRO A 37 -72.32 93.23 21.19
CA PRO A 37 -71.08 92.60 20.79
C PRO A 37 -69.91 93.56 20.99
N GLU A 38 -68.75 92.99 21.19
CA GLU A 38 -67.50 93.71 20.97
C GLU A 38 -67.30 94.06 19.50
N GLU A 39 -66.15 94.65 19.16
CA GLU A 39 -65.75 94.93 17.78
C GLU A 39 -66.69 95.82 16.97
N MET A 40 -67.64 96.47 17.66
CA MET A 40 -68.53 97.44 17.06
C MET A 40 -67.76 98.64 16.50
N LYS A 41 -68.10 99.03 15.28
CA LYS A 41 -67.54 100.20 14.61
C LYS A 41 -67.79 101.46 15.44
N LYS A 42 -66.80 102.35 15.53
CA LYS A 42 -66.96 103.67 16.18
C LYS A 42 -68.17 104.40 15.59
N GLY A 43 -69.03 104.94 16.45
CA GLY A 43 -70.32 105.53 16.09
C GLY A 43 -71.52 104.58 16.12
N SER A 44 -71.33 103.28 16.38
CA SER A 44 -72.44 102.32 16.50
C SER A 44 -73.36 102.66 17.68
N LEU A 45 -74.66 102.40 17.52
CA LEU A 45 -75.68 102.59 18.55
C LEU A 45 -75.59 101.48 19.60
N ILE A 46 -75.53 101.86 20.89
CA ILE A 46 -75.59 100.94 22.03
C ILE A 46 -77.02 100.85 22.58
N GLY A 47 -77.71 102.00 22.71
CA GLY A 47 -79.07 102.06 23.26
C GLY A 47 -79.63 103.48 23.34
N ASN A 48 -80.93 103.60 23.65
CA ASN A 48 -81.64 104.88 23.72
C ASN A 48 -81.92 105.29 25.17
N VAL A 49 -80.89 105.79 25.84
CA VAL A 49 -80.89 106.19 27.25
C VAL A 49 -82.03 107.16 27.59
N ALA A 50 -82.40 108.07 26.67
CA ALA A 50 -83.55 108.96 26.86
C ALA A 50 -84.86 108.19 27.02
N GLN A 51 -85.14 107.28 26.09
CA GLN A 51 -86.37 106.50 26.06
C GLN A 51 -86.42 105.52 27.24
N ASP A 52 -85.30 104.86 27.54
CA ASP A 52 -85.22 103.79 28.53
C ASP A 52 -85.25 104.33 29.98
N LEU A 53 -84.79 105.56 30.22
CA LEU A 53 -84.96 106.29 31.49
C LEU A 53 -86.27 107.09 31.57
N GLY A 54 -87.08 107.13 30.50
CA GLY A 54 -88.28 107.97 30.43
C GLY A 54 -87.99 109.49 30.43
N LEU A 55 -86.78 109.90 30.02
CA LEU A 55 -86.33 111.29 30.00
C LEU A 55 -86.59 111.94 28.64
N ASP A 56 -87.35 113.04 28.64
CA ASP A 56 -87.62 113.81 27.42
C ASP A 56 -86.33 114.47 26.86
N LEU A 57 -86.20 114.61 25.55
CA LEU A 57 -84.99 115.14 24.90
C LEU A 57 -84.65 116.57 25.34
N LYS A 58 -85.66 117.34 25.74
CA LYS A 58 -85.47 118.66 26.35
C LYS A 58 -84.80 118.58 27.73
N ARG A 59 -85.11 117.55 28.53
CA ARG A 59 -84.57 117.33 29.89
C ARG A 59 -83.08 117.00 29.87
N LEU A 60 -82.64 116.17 28.92
CA LEU A 60 -81.20 115.86 28.76
C LEU A 60 -80.37 117.11 28.42
N ARG A 61 -80.91 118.01 27.59
CA ARG A 61 -80.24 119.26 27.22
C ARG A 61 -80.28 120.31 28.35
N SER A 62 -81.44 120.52 28.99
CA SER A 62 -81.57 121.48 30.09
C SER A 62 -80.80 121.04 31.34
N GLY A 63 -80.73 119.73 31.59
CA GLY A 63 -79.99 119.13 32.71
C GLY A 63 -78.51 118.86 32.42
N ARG A 64 -77.94 119.35 31.31
CA ARG A 64 -76.51 119.16 30.94
C ARG A 64 -76.03 117.71 31.10
N ALA A 65 -76.82 116.75 30.60
CA ALA A 65 -76.56 115.33 30.79
C ALA A 65 -75.15 114.93 30.31
N ARG A 66 -74.36 114.31 31.20
CA ARG A 66 -72.98 113.88 30.89
C ARG A 66 -72.65 112.54 31.53
N ILE A 67 -71.83 111.76 30.82
CA ILE A 67 -71.20 110.56 31.36
C ILE A 67 -70.07 110.98 32.29
N VAL A 68 -69.99 110.33 33.45
CA VAL A 68 -68.82 110.35 34.34
C VAL A 68 -68.28 108.93 34.42
N THR A 69 -66.98 108.78 34.19
CA THR A 69 -66.22 107.53 34.37
C THR A 69 -65.12 107.76 35.38
N GLY A 70 -64.92 106.82 36.30
CA GLY A 70 -63.78 106.82 37.22
C GLY A 70 -62.52 106.31 36.51
N GLU A 71 -61.62 107.20 36.14
CA GLU A 71 -60.24 106.97 35.63
C GLU A 71 -60.07 106.06 34.38
N SER A 72 -61.14 105.47 33.84
CA SER A 72 -61.10 104.56 32.70
C SER A 72 -61.24 105.24 31.33
N ILE A 73 -60.77 104.54 30.28
CA ILE A 73 -61.00 104.92 28.88
C ILE A 73 -62.51 105.01 28.65
N GLN A 74 -62.93 106.14 28.09
CA GLN A 74 -64.35 106.41 27.87
C GLN A 74 -64.82 105.74 26.57
N TYR A 75 -65.10 104.44 26.62
CA TYR A 75 -65.55 103.64 25.46
C TYR A 75 -66.87 104.11 24.84
N THR A 76 -67.70 104.84 25.59
CA THR A 76 -69.05 105.26 25.19
C THR A 76 -69.22 106.78 25.16
N GLU A 77 -70.07 107.30 24.29
CA GLU A 77 -70.43 108.71 24.20
C GLU A 77 -71.96 108.88 24.24
N LEU A 78 -72.46 109.79 25.08
CA LEU A 78 -73.88 110.15 25.14
C LEU A 78 -74.17 111.32 24.18
N LYS A 79 -74.96 111.05 23.13
CA LYS A 79 -75.44 112.07 22.19
C LYS A 79 -76.71 112.73 22.74
N THR A 80 -76.53 113.77 23.53
CA THR A 80 -77.60 114.54 24.21
C THR A 80 -78.57 115.25 23.26
N ASP A 81 -78.23 115.37 21.97
CA ASP A 81 -79.13 115.87 20.94
C ASP A 81 -80.21 114.85 20.56
N LYS A 82 -79.90 113.55 20.63
CA LYS A 82 -80.75 112.42 20.21
C LYS A 82 -81.17 111.48 21.34
N GLY A 83 -80.56 111.57 22.51
CA GLY A 83 -80.85 110.70 23.66
C GLY A 83 -80.16 109.34 23.64
N ILE A 84 -79.29 109.11 22.65
CA ILE A 84 -78.68 107.80 22.38
C ILE A 84 -77.25 107.70 22.93
N LEU A 85 -76.88 106.49 23.34
CA LEU A 85 -75.51 106.11 23.67
C LEU A 85 -74.85 105.46 22.45
N ILE A 86 -73.64 105.89 22.10
CA ILE A 86 -72.87 105.35 20.97
C ILE A 86 -71.48 104.89 21.40
N VAL A 87 -70.88 104.00 20.61
CA VAL A 87 -69.50 103.54 20.74
C VAL A 87 -68.53 104.66 20.32
N LYS A 88 -67.61 105.06 21.21
CA LYS A 88 -66.61 106.12 20.96
C LYS A 88 -65.25 105.54 20.54
N GLU A 89 -64.84 104.44 21.18
CA GLU A 89 -63.60 103.72 20.88
C GLU A 89 -63.89 102.23 20.64
N ARG A 90 -62.96 101.51 19.99
CA ARG A 90 -63.12 100.06 19.73
C ARG A 90 -63.16 99.37 21.10
N ILE A 91 -64.18 98.55 21.32
CA ILE A 91 -64.28 97.73 22.53
C ILE A 91 -63.78 96.35 22.12
N ASP A 92 -62.67 95.97 22.74
CA ASP A 92 -61.92 94.72 22.58
C ASP A 92 -62.05 94.02 23.94
N ARG A 93 -62.74 92.88 23.99
CA ARG A 93 -63.15 92.23 25.24
C ARG A 93 -61.96 91.49 25.86
N GLU A 94 -61.06 90.95 25.05
CA GLU A 94 -59.85 90.25 25.48
C GLU A 94 -58.91 91.22 26.20
N GLN A 95 -58.77 92.46 25.69
CA GLN A 95 -58.00 93.50 26.36
C GLN A 95 -58.69 94.03 27.64
N LEU A 96 -60.03 94.07 27.69
CA LEU A 96 -60.79 94.65 28.80
C LEU A 96 -61.01 93.67 29.97
N CYS A 97 -61.24 92.39 29.67
CA CYS A 97 -61.62 91.34 30.63
C CYS A 97 -60.74 90.08 30.56
N GLY A 98 -60.03 89.82 29.46
CA GLY A 98 -59.39 88.52 29.20
C GLY A 98 -60.39 87.36 29.34
N ASP A 99 -60.00 86.28 30.01
CA ASP A 99 -60.83 85.10 30.26
C ASP A 99 -62.07 85.35 31.17
N VAL A 100 -62.26 86.57 31.73
CA VAL A 100 -63.29 86.84 32.75
C VAL A 100 -64.68 87.02 32.15
N THR A 101 -65.62 86.18 32.59
CA THR A 101 -67.06 86.23 32.22
C THR A 101 -67.95 86.35 33.47
N PRO A 102 -69.04 87.15 33.44
CA PRO A 102 -69.46 88.04 32.37
C PRO A 102 -68.58 89.31 32.27
N CYS A 103 -68.25 89.72 31.05
CA CYS A 103 -67.50 90.95 30.82
C CYS A 103 -68.44 92.15 30.77
N SER A 104 -68.25 93.13 31.66
CA SER A 104 -69.05 94.35 31.66
C SER A 104 -68.29 95.52 32.25
N PHE A 105 -68.59 96.72 31.77
CA PHE A 105 -68.16 97.97 32.40
C PHE A 105 -69.39 98.83 32.74
N SER A 106 -69.32 99.59 33.83
CA SER A 106 -70.38 100.50 34.23
C SER A 106 -69.87 101.94 34.35
N PHE A 107 -70.77 102.88 34.10
CA PHE A 107 -70.54 104.31 34.21
C PHE A 107 -71.83 105.03 34.58
N GLU A 108 -71.71 106.23 35.14
CA GLU A 108 -72.85 106.99 35.60
C GLU A 108 -73.18 108.14 34.63
N VAL A 109 -74.47 108.34 34.36
CA VAL A 109 -74.98 109.52 33.66
C VAL A 109 -75.55 110.47 34.70
N ILE A 110 -74.99 111.67 34.79
CA ILE A 110 -75.44 112.74 35.68
C ILE A 110 -76.29 113.73 34.89
N LEU A 111 -77.49 114.03 35.40
CA LEU A 111 -78.25 115.22 35.06
C LEU A 111 -78.22 116.21 36.22
N GLU A 112 -78.28 117.50 35.90
CA GLU A 112 -78.27 118.61 36.84
C GLU A 112 -79.64 119.32 36.86
N ASN A 113 -79.98 119.98 37.97
CA ASN A 113 -81.18 120.80 38.17
C ASN A 113 -82.55 120.17 37.74
N PRO A 114 -83.16 119.27 38.56
CA PRO A 114 -82.63 118.65 39.77
C PRO A 114 -81.49 117.68 39.46
N MET A 115 -80.67 117.36 40.46
CA MET A 115 -79.60 116.37 40.28
C MET A 115 -80.17 114.95 40.28
N GLU A 116 -79.87 114.20 39.23
CA GLU A 116 -80.21 112.79 39.06
C GLU A 116 -78.96 112.03 38.62
N LEU A 117 -78.81 110.80 39.14
CA LEU A 117 -77.71 109.90 38.86
C LEU A 117 -78.28 108.58 38.36
N HIS A 118 -77.98 108.22 37.11
CA HIS A 118 -78.44 106.98 36.49
C HIS A 118 -77.23 106.10 36.15
N GLN A 119 -77.14 104.92 36.76
CA GLN A 119 -76.06 103.98 36.48
C GLN A 119 -76.41 103.12 35.25
N ILE A 120 -75.48 103.07 34.30
CA ILE A 120 -75.58 102.27 33.09
C ILE A 120 -74.47 101.24 33.11
N THR A 121 -74.83 99.96 33.01
CA THR A 121 -73.88 98.86 32.77
C THR A 121 -73.98 98.45 31.31
N VAL A 122 -72.84 98.30 30.64
CA VAL A 122 -72.75 97.72 29.30
C VAL A 122 -72.04 96.38 29.42
N GLU A 123 -72.77 95.31 29.14
CA GLU A 123 -72.27 93.94 29.04
C GLU A 123 -71.78 93.69 27.61
N ILE A 124 -70.55 93.17 27.50
CA ILE A 124 -69.87 92.92 26.23
C ILE A 124 -69.94 91.44 25.93
N THR A 125 -70.65 91.08 24.87
CA THR A 125 -70.74 89.70 24.40
C THR A 125 -69.60 89.38 23.46
N ASP A 126 -68.91 88.29 23.77
CA ASP A 126 -67.80 87.72 23.03
C ASP A 126 -68.17 87.41 21.56
N THR A 127 -67.26 87.71 20.64
CA THR A 127 -67.37 87.44 19.20
C THR A 127 -66.20 86.58 18.73
N ASN A 128 -66.44 85.60 17.85
CA ASN A 128 -65.40 84.67 17.36
C ASN A 128 -64.39 85.35 16.40
N ASP A 129 -63.52 86.21 16.93
CA ASP A 129 -62.57 87.03 16.19
C ASP A 129 -61.10 86.64 16.42
N HIS A 130 -60.80 85.78 17.40
CA HIS A 130 -59.57 84.99 17.49
C HIS A 130 -59.77 83.58 16.92
N SER A 131 -58.74 82.75 17.00
CA SER A 131 -58.76 81.38 16.48
C SER A 131 -57.79 80.52 17.28
N PRO A 132 -58.04 79.22 17.46
CA PRO A 132 -57.10 78.34 18.12
C PRO A 132 -55.70 78.41 17.49
N THR A 133 -54.66 78.66 18.29
CA THR A 133 -53.26 78.72 17.84
C THR A 133 -52.37 77.79 18.67
N PHE A 134 -51.33 77.22 18.05
CA PHE A 134 -50.33 76.43 18.74
C PHE A 134 -49.06 77.25 18.97
N LYS A 135 -48.43 77.10 20.15
CA LYS A 135 -47.17 77.79 20.51
C LYS A 135 -45.92 77.32 19.73
N ARG A 136 -46.05 76.28 18.91
CA ARG A 136 -44.97 75.66 18.12
C ARG A 136 -45.53 75.30 16.75
N ASP A 137 -44.73 75.51 15.72
CA ASP A 137 -45.10 75.19 14.33
C ASP A 137 -45.07 73.67 14.05
N THR A 138 -44.28 72.93 14.82
CA THR A 138 -44.06 71.48 14.71
C THR A 138 -43.87 70.85 16.09
N ILE A 139 -44.45 69.67 16.30
CA ILE A 139 -44.23 68.81 17.47
C ILE A 139 -43.41 67.60 17.01
N HIS A 140 -42.28 67.34 17.66
CA HIS A 140 -41.43 66.18 17.34
C HIS A 140 -41.56 65.11 18.41
N PHE A 141 -41.67 63.85 18.01
CA PHE A 141 -41.62 62.69 18.92
C PHE A 141 -40.65 61.63 18.41
N GLU A 142 -39.80 61.15 19.30
CA GLU A 142 -39.01 59.93 19.13
C GLU A 142 -39.75 58.78 19.84
N ILE A 143 -40.20 57.78 19.10
CA ILE A 143 -41.00 56.67 19.63
C ILE A 143 -40.38 55.36 19.20
N SER A 144 -39.95 54.54 20.16
CA SER A 144 -39.43 53.20 19.89
C SER A 144 -40.51 52.28 19.33
N GLU A 145 -40.16 51.41 18.38
CA GLU A 145 -41.18 50.56 17.73
C GLU A 145 -41.80 49.52 18.65
N ILE A 146 -41.04 49.03 19.63
CA ILE A 146 -41.52 48.16 20.71
C ILE A 146 -42.40 48.90 21.74
N ALA A 147 -42.82 50.14 21.46
CA ALA A 147 -43.76 50.88 22.30
C ALA A 147 -45.10 50.12 22.42
N ASN A 148 -45.47 49.81 23.66
CA ASN A 148 -46.70 49.07 23.94
C ASN A 148 -47.94 49.79 23.39
N THR A 149 -48.86 49.04 22.78
CA THR A 149 -50.18 49.57 22.41
C THR A 149 -50.92 50.06 23.66
N GLY A 150 -51.61 51.20 23.53
CA GLY A 150 -52.19 51.96 24.64
C GLY A 150 -51.25 53.01 25.27
N SER A 151 -49.97 53.07 24.87
CA SER A 151 -49.05 54.16 25.26
C SER A 151 -49.57 55.51 24.81
N ARG A 152 -49.35 56.55 25.63
CA ARG A 152 -49.93 57.88 25.44
C ARG A 152 -48.86 58.96 25.37
N PHE A 153 -49.01 59.84 24.39
CA PHE A 153 -48.10 60.92 24.08
C PHE A 153 -48.85 62.26 24.25
N PRO A 154 -48.51 63.09 25.25
CA PRO A 154 -49.23 64.32 25.53
C PRO A 154 -48.97 65.37 24.45
N LEU A 155 -50.02 65.95 23.88
CA LEU A 155 -49.93 66.99 22.87
C LEU A 155 -50.04 68.37 23.50
N THR A 156 -49.36 69.37 22.91
CA THR A 156 -49.47 70.75 23.37
C THR A 156 -50.87 71.31 23.10
N ARG A 157 -51.51 71.87 24.13
CA ARG A 157 -52.80 72.56 24.02
C ARG A 157 -52.71 73.75 23.06
N ALA A 158 -53.71 73.91 22.20
CA ALA A 158 -53.95 75.15 21.47
C ALA A 158 -54.50 76.23 22.42
N GLU A 159 -54.07 77.46 22.22
CA GLU A 159 -54.52 78.63 22.96
C GLU A 159 -55.45 79.45 22.08
N ASP A 160 -56.54 79.91 22.69
CA ASP A 160 -57.65 80.60 22.08
C ASP A 160 -58.12 81.63 23.10
N SER A 161 -58.35 82.86 22.64
CA SER A 161 -58.60 84.01 23.51
C SER A 161 -60.10 84.26 23.73
N ASP A 162 -60.93 83.72 22.84
CA ASP A 162 -62.38 83.86 22.89
C ASP A 162 -62.98 82.93 23.97
N VAL A 163 -64.14 83.29 24.52
CA VAL A 163 -64.73 82.61 25.70
C VAL A 163 -66.07 81.94 25.41
N GLY A 164 -66.44 80.99 26.28
CA GLY A 164 -67.75 80.32 26.21
C GLY A 164 -67.87 79.38 25.01
N VAL A 165 -68.68 79.75 24.01
CA VAL A 165 -68.94 78.93 22.82
C VAL A 165 -67.87 79.13 21.74
N ASN A 166 -67.28 80.33 21.67
CA ASN A 166 -66.23 80.65 20.70
C ASN A 166 -64.85 80.15 21.14
N ALA A 167 -64.69 79.75 22.40
CA ALA A 167 -63.48 79.08 22.87
C ALA A 167 -63.23 77.72 22.17
N LEU A 168 -61.95 77.34 22.09
CA LEU A 168 -61.46 75.99 21.76
C LEU A 168 -62.40 74.86 22.22
N ARG A 169 -62.97 74.15 21.24
CA ARG A 169 -63.99 73.14 21.47
C ARG A 169 -63.44 71.73 21.32
N GLU A 170 -62.88 71.39 20.17
CA GLU A 170 -62.54 70.01 19.78
C GLU A 170 -61.17 69.96 19.12
N TYR A 171 -60.52 68.80 19.20
CA TYR A 171 -59.30 68.49 18.46
C TYR A 171 -59.54 67.32 17.53
N PHE A 172 -58.92 67.35 16.35
CA PHE A 172 -58.92 66.27 15.37
C PHE A 172 -57.47 65.94 15.02
N LEU A 173 -57.18 64.64 14.88
CA LEU A 173 -55.92 64.15 14.33
C LEU A 173 -56.20 63.64 12.92
N THR A 174 -55.25 63.81 12.01
CA THR A 174 -55.37 63.28 10.64
C THR A 174 -55.48 61.76 10.67
N ASP A 175 -56.37 61.21 9.83
CA ASP A 175 -56.58 59.76 9.69
C ASP A 175 -55.25 59.05 9.41
N ASN A 176 -54.94 58.05 10.24
CA ASN A 176 -53.72 57.25 10.19
C ASN A 176 -53.98 55.89 10.86
N GLU A 177 -53.10 54.92 10.64
CA GLU A 177 -53.33 53.55 11.12
C GLU A 177 -52.82 53.26 12.54
N ASN A 178 -51.83 54.01 13.02
CA ASN A 178 -51.09 53.67 14.23
C ASN A 178 -51.60 54.41 15.47
N PHE A 179 -52.14 55.62 15.32
CA PHE A 179 -52.47 56.52 16.43
C PHE A 179 -53.89 57.06 16.39
N ILE A 180 -54.55 57.04 17.55
CA ILE A 180 -55.85 57.70 17.76
C ILE A 180 -55.72 58.89 18.71
N LEU A 181 -56.60 59.86 18.55
CA LEU A 181 -56.65 61.02 19.43
C LEU A 181 -57.60 60.78 20.61
N LYS A 182 -57.14 61.11 21.82
CA LYS A 182 -57.96 61.12 23.03
C LYS A 182 -58.00 62.53 23.61
N GLN A 183 -59.13 63.21 23.46
CA GLN A 183 -59.39 64.47 24.15
C GLN A 183 -59.75 64.20 25.62
N ILE A 184 -59.22 65.02 26.52
CA ILE A 184 -59.50 64.95 27.97
C ILE A 184 -59.80 66.36 28.48
N SER A 185 -60.80 66.48 29.36
CA SER A 185 -61.18 67.73 30.01
C SER A 185 -60.74 67.71 31.47
N ASN A 186 -60.00 68.74 31.90
CA ASN A 186 -59.68 68.94 33.32
C ASN A 186 -60.91 69.41 34.10
N ALA A 187 -60.84 69.33 35.44
CA ALA A 187 -61.87 69.86 36.34
C ALA A 187 -62.13 71.37 36.13
N ASP A 188 -61.09 72.11 35.70
CA ASP A 188 -61.17 73.55 35.35
C ASP A 188 -61.80 73.83 33.96
N GLY A 189 -62.44 72.82 33.33
CA GLY A 189 -63.03 72.93 31.99
C GLY A 189 -62.03 72.96 30.82
N LYS A 190 -60.73 73.20 31.08
CA LYS A 190 -59.68 73.24 30.05
C LYS A 190 -59.48 71.87 29.39
N LYS A 191 -59.55 71.84 28.06
CA LYS A 191 -59.39 70.63 27.24
C LYS A 191 -57.96 70.48 26.71
N TYR A 192 -57.43 69.27 26.81
CA TYR A 192 -56.14 68.84 26.26
C TYR A 192 -56.32 67.57 25.41
N ALA A 193 -55.29 67.21 24.64
CA ALA A 193 -55.31 66.03 23.80
C ALA A 193 -54.07 65.16 24.06
N GLU A 194 -54.28 63.85 24.10
CA GLU A 194 -53.23 62.83 24.11
C GLU A 194 -53.34 62.03 22.82
N MET A 195 -52.23 61.78 22.15
CA MET A 195 -52.15 60.79 21.07
C MET A 195 -51.91 59.42 21.69
N VAL A 196 -52.68 58.39 21.29
CA VAL A 196 -52.59 57.05 21.86
C VAL A 196 -52.26 56.05 20.76
N LEU A 197 -51.21 55.24 20.97
CA LEU A 197 -50.79 54.21 20.04
C LEU A 197 -51.81 53.05 20.05
N GLN A 198 -52.45 52.76 18.91
CA GLN A 198 -53.46 51.72 18.74
C GLN A 198 -52.91 50.45 18.09
N LYS A 199 -52.09 50.60 17.04
CA LYS A 199 -51.33 49.50 16.42
C LYS A 199 -49.85 49.65 16.79
N PRO A 200 -49.05 48.58 16.84
CA PRO A 200 -47.59 48.70 16.96
C PRO A 200 -47.01 49.58 15.83
N LEU A 201 -45.81 50.09 16.08
CA LEU A 201 -44.98 50.68 15.04
C LEU A 201 -44.02 49.61 14.51
N ASP A 202 -43.43 49.88 13.36
CA ASP A 202 -42.51 49.02 12.60
C ASP A 202 -41.68 50.00 11.76
N ARG A 203 -40.40 50.11 12.09
CA ARG A 203 -39.47 51.10 11.52
C ARG A 203 -39.02 50.68 10.13
N GLU A 204 -38.86 49.37 9.88
CA GLU A 204 -38.48 48.78 8.60
C GLU A 204 -39.53 49.10 7.52
N THR A 205 -40.81 49.09 7.91
CA THR A 205 -41.94 49.47 7.05
C THR A 205 -42.10 50.99 6.97
N ASN A 206 -42.11 51.72 8.08
CA ASN A 206 -42.36 53.18 8.11
C ASN A 206 -41.48 53.91 9.15
N PRO A 207 -40.25 54.33 8.81
CA PRO A 207 -39.31 54.90 9.78
C PRO A 207 -39.68 56.33 10.25
N ASN A 208 -40.47 57.06 9.45
CA ASN A 208 -40.93 58.41 9.77
C ASN A 208 -42.42 58.55 9.45
N LEU A 209 -43.19 59.08 10.40
CA LEU A 209 -44.62 59.36 10.24
C LEU A 209 -44.85 60.86 10.47
N SER A 210 -45.56 61.52 9.55
CA SER A 210 -45.96 62.93 9.72
C SER A 210 -47.48 63.02 9.79
N LEU A 211 -47.99 63.44 10.94
CA LEU A 211 -49.41 63.61 11.23
C LEU A 211 -49.72 65.11 11.38
N LYS A 212 -51.00 65.49 11.33
CA LYS A 212 -51.43 66.86 11.60
C LYS A 212 -52.55 66.88 12.62
N LEU A 213 -52.35 67.70 13.65
CA LEU A 213 -53.32 68.00 14.70
C LEU A 213 -54.03 69.30 14.35
N ILE A 214 -55.36 69.28 14.44
CA ILE A 214 -56.25 70.39 14.12
C ILE A 214 -57.02 70.73 15.40
N ALA A 215 -56.97 71.98 15.83
CA ALA A 215 -57.79 72.52 16.91
C ALA A 215 -58.93 73.35 16.31
N VAL A 216 -60.17 73.17 16.77
CA VAL A 216 -61.35 73.86 16.25
C VAL A 216 -62.13 74.50 17.39
N ASP A 217 -62.58 75.73 17.18
CA ASP A 217 -63.47 76.45 18.09
C ASP A 217 -64.92 75.92 18.04
N GLY A 218 -65.81 76.47 18.85
CA GLY A 218 -67.25 76.22 18.77
C GLY A 218 -68.05 77.31 18.07
N GLY A 219 -67.38 78.32 17.49
CA GLY A 219 -67.97 79.55 16.97
C GLY A 219 -68.76 79.39 15.67
N SER A 220 -69.24 80.52 15.14
CA SER A 220 -69.97 80.57 13.87
C SER A 220 -69.72 81.91 13.16
N PRO A 221 -68.85 81.97 12.13
CA PRO A 221 -68.15 80.85 11.48
C PRO A 221 -67.13 80.16 12.41
N GLN A 222 -66.93 78.87 12.21
CA GLN A 222 -65.87 78.11 12.89
C GLN A 222 -64.50 78.49 12.33
N ARG A 223 -63.50 78.55 13.20
CA ARG A 223 -62.08 78.75 12.86
C ARG A 223 -61.25 77.62 13.47
N SER A 224 -60.05 77.44 12.93
CA SER A 224 -59.17 76.34 13.32
C SER A 224 -57.70 76.69 13.18
N GLY A 225 -56.90 76.07 14.05
CA GLY A 225 -55.45 76.06 14.00
C GLY A 225 -54.92 74.68 13.69
N THR A 226 -53.75 74.60 13.05
CA THR A 226 -53.11 73.32 12.73
C THR A 226 -51.64 73.30 13.11
N VAL A 227 -51.15 72.16 13.59
CA VAL A 227 -49.73 71.91 13.85
C VAL A 227 -49.34 70.54 13.31
N ASN A 228 -48.15 70.42 12.71
CA ASN A 228 -47.62 69.14 12.26
C ASN A 228 -46.99 68.39 13.45
N ILE A 229 -47.13 67.07 13.44
CA ILE A 229 -46.51 66.15 14.39
C ILE A 229 -45.60 65.22 13.58
N ASP A 230 -44.31 65.39 13.73
CA ASP A 230 -43.30 64.57 13.06
C ASP A 230 -42.77 63.54 14.05
N ILE A 231 -42.94 62.26 13.70
CA ILE A 231 -42.63 61.10 14.53
C ILE A 231 -41.51 60.33 13.85
N THR A 232 -40.35 60.27 14.50
CA THR A 232 -39.23 59.42 14.11
C THR A 232 -39.31 58.12 14.91
N VAL A 233 -39.42 56.97 14.22
CA VAL A 233 -39.47 55.67 14.89
C VAL A 233 -38.04 55.29 15.30
N LEU A 234 -37.83 54.98 16.57
CA LEU A 234 -36.54 54.54 17.08
C LEU A 234 -36.39 53.03 16.95
N ASP A 235 -35.30 52.65 16.30
CA ASP A 235 -34.83 51.29 16.05
C ASP A 235 -34.65 50.45 17.33
N VAL A 236 -35.11 49.21 17.27
CA VAL A 236 -34.91 48.15 18.27
C VAL A 236 -34.42 46.91 17.54
N ASN A 237 -33.50 46.17 18.16
CA ASN A 237 -32.92 44.98 17.55
C ASN A 237 -33.91 43.79 17.56
N ASP A 238 -34.91 43.79 16.68
CA ASP A 238 -35.97 42.77 16.63
C ASP A 238 -35.95 41.90 15.36
N ASN A 239 -35.21 42.30 14.32
CA ASN A 239 -34.82 41.41 13.23
C ASN A 239 -33.51 40.70 13.56
N ALA A 240 -33.40 39.44 13.14
CA ALA A 240 -32.15 38.69 13.22
C ALA A 240 -31.47 38.69 11.86
N PRO A 241 -30.12 38.67 11.80
CA PRO A 241 -29.40 38.66 10.52
C PRO A 241 -29.72 37.37 9.75
N LEU A 242 -30.16 37.47 8.50
CA LEU A 242 -30.61 36.32 7.71
C LEU A 242 -29.61 35.93 6.63
N PHE A 243 -29.11 34.68 6.61
CA PHE A 243 -28.26 34.22 5.53
C PHE A 243 -29.00 34.09 4.18
N ASN A 244 -28.37 34.54 3.10
CA ASN A 244 -28.90 34.41 1.73
C ASN A 244 -29.12 32.95 1.27
N GLN A 245 -28.43 31.98 1.89
CA GLN A 245 -28.52 30.55 1.59
C GLN A 245 -28.38 29.75 2.89
N SER A 246 -29.19 28.71 3.05
CA SER A 246 -29.10 27.77 4.18
C SER A 246 -27.95 26.77 4.05
N VAL A 247 -27.49 26.52 2.82
CA VAL A 247 -26.31 25.69 2.52
C VAL A 247 -25.50 26.31 1.39
N TYR A 248 -24.28 26.73 1.68
CA TYR A 248 -23.28 27.11 0.68
C TYR A 248 -22.44 25.90 0.29
N LYS A 249 -22.01 25.83 -0.97
CA LYS A 249 -21.09 24.78 -1.47
C LYS A 249 -19.87 25.41 -2.14
N ALA A 250 -18.70 24.85 -1.86
CA ALA A 250 -17.43 25.25 -2.46
C ALA A 250 -16.55 24.02 -2.75
N THR A 251 -15.60 24.18 -3.66
CA THR A 251 -14.61 23.15 -4.00
C THR A 251 -13.21 23.71 -3.86
N VAL A 252 -12.30 22.99 -3.23
CA VAL A 252 -10.90 23.39 -3.05
C VAL A 252 -9.96 22.28 -3.48
N LEU A 253 -8.88 22.62 -4.16
CA LEU A 253 -7.77 21.68 -4.36
C LEU A 253 -7.10 21.42 -3.01
N GLU A 254 -6.75 20.17 -2.74
CA GLU A 254 -5.80 19.91 -1.66
C GLU A 254 -4.42 20.51 -1.99
N ASN A 255 -3.53 20.55 -0.99
CA ASN A 255 -2.24 21.24 -1.09
C ASN A 255 -2.32 22.74 -1.49
N SER A 256 -3.53 23.33 -1.52
CA SER A 256 -3.73 24.77 -1.74
C SER A 256 -2.95 25.57 -0.69
N PRO A 257 -2.26 26.65 -1.09
CA PRO A 257 -1.49 27.47 -0.17
C PRO A 257 -2.40 28.17 0.84
N ARG A 258 -1.81 28.60 1.95
CA ARG A 258 -2.50 29.45 2.93
C ARG A 258 -2.96 30.75 2.30
N ASP A 259 -4.01 31.32 2.88
CA ASP A 259 -4.74 32.51 2.44
C ASP A 259 -5.45 32.34 1.07
N THR A 260 -5.58 31.11 0.56
CA THR A 260 -6.41 30.79 -0.60
C THR A 260 -7.89 31.01 -0.28
N TYR A 261 -8.58 31.72 -1.18
CA TYR A 261 -10.01 31.96 -1.13
C TYR A 261 -10.82 30.69 -1.37
N VAL A 262 -11.77 30.39 -0.48
CA VAL A 262 -12.69 29.25 -0.60
C VAL A 262 -14.05 29.70 -1.12
N THR A 263 -14.73 30.57 -0.38
CA THR A 263 -16.05 31.11 -0.70
C THR A 263 -16.35 32.31 0.21
N ILE A 264 -17.48 32.99 -0.03
CA ILE A 264 -17.98 34.08 0.80
C ILE A 264 -19.41 33.74 1.23
N VAL A 265 -19.68 33.83 2.53
CA VAL A 265 -21.05 33.80 3.06
C VAL A 265 -21.55 35.23 3.26
N ASN A 266 -22.84 35.44 3.06
CA ASN A 266 -23.46 36.74 3.24
C ASN A 266 -24.81 36.60 3.96
N ALA A 267 -25.03 37.47 4.93
CA ALA A 267 -26.26 37.59 5.70
C ALA A 267 -26.65 39.06 5.77
N SER A 268 -27.94 39.34 5.61
CA SER A 268 -28.52 40.68 5.64
C SER A 268 -29.38 40.84 6.88
N ASP A 269 -29.17 41.95 7.58
CA ASP A 269 -30.03 42.40 8.66
C ASP A 269 -30.94 43.55 8.17
N ALA A 270 -32.14 43.67 8.75
CA ALA A 270 -33.14 44.65 8.35
C ALA A 270 -33.16 45.90 9.24
N ASP A 271 -32.60 45.81 10.45
CA ASP A 271 -32.53 46.89 11.44
C ASP A 271 -31.64 48.06 10.94
N PHE A 272 -31.39 49.06 11.79
CA PHE A 272 -30.61 50.25 11.44
C PHE A 272 -29.40 50.50 12.34
N GLY A 273 -28.41 51.21 11.79
CA GLY A 273 -27.28 51.74 12.55
C GLY A 273 -26.32 50.66 13.01
N LEU A 274 -26.33 50.33 14.31
CA LEU A 274 -25.46 49.31 14.90
C LEU A 274 -26.09 47.93 14.88
N ASN A 275 -27.42 47.84 15.00
CA ASN A 275 -28.17 46.59 14.99
C ASN A 275 -28.01 45.92 13.61
N SER A 276 -28.02 46.71 12.54
CA SER A 276 -27.78 46.22 11.17
C SER A 276 -26.34 45.71 10.88
N ILE A 277 -25.39 45.75 11.83
CA ILE A 277 -23.98 45.39 11.60
C ILE A 277 -23.74 43.93 11.96
N VAL A 278 -23.76 43.10 10.92
CA VAL A 278 -23.51 41.66 11.02
C VAL A 278 -22.01 41.35 11.14
N THR A 279 -21.70 40.38 11.99
CA THR A 279 -20.38 39.78 12.17
C THR A 279 -20.45 38.25 12.03
N TYR A 280 -19.42 37.64 11.45
CA TYR A 280 -19.40 36.20 11.12
C TYR A 280 -18.39 35.43 11.97
N TYR A 281 -18.76 34.24 12.44
CA TYR A 281 -17.88 33.35 13.21
C TYR A 281 -18.25 31.88 13.04
N PHE A 282 -17.33 30.98 13.35
CA PHE A 282 -17.63 29.54 13.41
C PHE A 282 -18.39 29.20 14.68
N SER A 283 -19.53 28.50 14.51
CA SER A 283 -20.40 28.09 15.62
C SER A 283 -19.70 27.14 16.60
N GLU A 284 -18.79 26.29 16.11
CA GLU A 284 -18.10 25.26 16.88
C GLU A 284 -16.56 25.41 16.85
N LEU A 285 -16.02 26.29 17.71
CA LEU A 285 -14.57 26.56 17.80
C LEU A 285 -13.71 25.33 18.19
N ASN A 286 -14.28 24.28 18.78
CA ASN A 286 -13.54 23.14 19.35
C ASN A 286 -13.37 21.94 18.40
N SER A 287 -13.83 22.04 17.16
CA SER A 287 -13.84 20.95 16.17
C SER A 287 -12.48 20.66 15.51
N GLY A 288 -11.44 21.44 15.84
CA GLY A 288 -10.14 21.40 15.14
C GLY A 288 -10.15 22.08 13.76
N LEU A 289 -11.33 22.40 13.22
CA LEU A 289 -11.52 23.03 11.90
C LEU A 289 -10.98 24.47 11.84
N ASN A 290 -10.91 25.17 12.97
CA ASN A 290 -10.26 26.48 13.11
C ASN A 290 -8.75 26.46 12.75
N ASN A 291 -8.10 25.29 12.76
CA ASN A 291 -6.72 25.15 12.30
C ASN A 291 -6.61 25.00 10.77
N VAL A 292 -7.73 24.75 10.08
CA VAL A 292 -7.80 24.49 8.63
C VAL A 292 -8.39 25.68 7.89
N PHE A 293 -9.49 26.25 8.39
CA PHE A 293 -10.18 27.39 7.79
C PHE A 293 -10.31 28.55 8.78
N THR A 294 -10.34 29.76 8.23
CA THR A 294 -10.65 31.01 8.94
C THR A 294 -11.76 31.75 8.21
N VAL A 295 -12.61 32.46 8.94
CA VAL A 295 -13.62 33.38 8.38
C VAL A 295 -13.28 34.81 8.80
N ASP A 296 -13.33 35.75 7.85
CA ASP A 296 -13.24 37.18 8.13
C ASP A 296 -14.55 37.66 8.77
N GLU A 297 -14.45 38.11 10.03
CA GLU A 297 -15.57 38.58 10.84
C GLU A 297 -16.42 39.65 10.17
N LYS A 298 -15.87 40.45 9.25
CA LYS A 298 -16.56 41.59 8.61
C LYS A 298 -17.06 41.31 7.21
N THR A 299 -16.36 40.48 6.44
CA THR A 299 -16.71 40.22 5.03
C THR A 299 -17.39 38.88 4.81
N GLY A 300 -17.36 37.96 5.78
CA GLY A 300 -17.86 36.60 5.61
C GLY A 300 -17.01 35.75 4.65
N THR A 301 -15.81 36.23 4.28
CA THR A 301 -14.89 35.52 3.40
C THR A 301 -14.21 34.37 4.15
N ILE A 302 -14.24 33.16 3.58
CA ILE A 302 -13.59 31.97 4.13
C ILE A 302 -12.27 31.73 3.40
N LEU A 303 -11.19 31.61 4.17
CA LEU A 303 -9.82 31.39 3.69
C LEU A 303 -9.23 30.10 4.28
N ILE A 304 -8.29 29.50 3.55
CA ILE A 304 -7.49 28.36 4.01
C ILE A 304 -6.35 28.86 4.91
N THR A 305 -6.23 28.33 6.12
CA THR A 305 -5.14 28.65 7.07
C THR A 305 -4.26 27.44 7.41
N GLY A 306 -4.82 26.23 7.34
CA GLY A 306 -4.10 24.97 7.57
C GLY A 306 -3.59 24.30 6.30
N LEU A 307 -3.26 23.02 6.43
CA LEU A 307 -3.06 22.12 5.30
C LEU A 307 -4.36 21.35 5.06
N ILE A 308 -4.69 21.14 3.79
CA ILE A 308 -5.81 20.31 3.33
C ILE A 308 -5.22 19.09 2.61
N ASP A 309 -5.74 17.92 2.98
CA ASP A 309 -5.28 16.57 2.65
C ASP A 309 -6.55 15.76 2.36
N TYR A 310 -6.70 15.30 1.11
CA TYR A 310 -7.89 14.62 0.59
C TYR A 310 -7.96 13.16 1.08
N GLU A 311 -6.83 12.47 1.19
CA GLU A 311 -6.69 11.11 1.71
C GLU A 311 -7.22 11.00 3.13
N LYS A 312 -7.03 12.07 3.92
CA LYS A 312 -7.53 12.20 5.28
C LYS A 312 -8.99 12.62 5.34
N ASP A 313 -9.36 13.76 4.74
CA ASP A 313 -10.67 14.41 4.93
C ASP A 313 -11.23 14.98 3.60
N LYS A 314 -11.88 14.13 2.79
CA LYS A 314 -12.43 14.47 1.45
C LYS A 314 -13.49 15.59 1.43
N LYS A 315 -14.04 15.96 2.58
CA LYS A 315 -15.13 16.93 2.70
C LYS A 315 -15.18 17.53 4.11
N TYR A 316 -15.29 18.85 4.18
CA TYR A 316 -15.53 19.57 5.43
C TYR A 316 -16.95 20.13 5.46
N GLU A 317 -17.59 20.05 6.62
CA GLU A 317 -18.87 20.72 6.90
C GLU A 317 -18.66 21.76 8.00
N LEU A 318 -18.67 23.03 7.63
CA LEU A 318 -18.55 24.15 8.56
C LEU A 318 -19.96 24.65 8.93
N ARG A 319 -20.16 25.03 10.19
CA ARG A 319 -21.33 25.79 10.63
C ARG A 319 -20.88 27.21 10.94
N ILE A 320 -21.43 28.19 10.21
CA ILE A 320 -21.10 29.59 10.37
C ILE A 320 -22.34 30.29 10.91
N ASP A 321 -22.13 31.07 11.95
CA ASP A 321 -23.16 31.90 12.54
C ASP A 321 -22.91 33.36 12.12
N ALA A 322 -24.01 34.05 11.84
CA ALA A 322 -24.06 35.49 11.62
C ALA A 322 -24.70 36.12 12.86
N LYS A 323 -24.12 37.21 13.36
CA LYS A 323 -24.60 37.90 14.56
C LYS A 323 -24.51 39.41 14.43
N ASP A 324 -25.61 40.08 14.76
CA ASP A 324 -25.73 41.53 14.86
C ASP A 324 -24.95 42.10 16.09
N GLN A 325 -25.09 43.39 16.38
CA GLN A 325 -24.56 43.95 17.64
C GLN A 325 -25.52 43.81 18.84
N GLY A 326 -26.82 43.58 18.63
CA GLY A 326 -27.81 43.44 19.73
C GLY A 326 -27.83 42.07 20.41
N GLY A 327 -27.35 41.03 19.73
CA GLY A 327 -27.20 39.66 20.22
C GLY A 327 -27.99 38.57 19.47
N LEU A 328 -28.77 38.88 18.43
CA LEU A 328 -29.50 37.86 17.66
C LEU A 328 -28.60 37.20 16.61
N THR A 329 -28.94 35.96 16.25
CA THR A 329 -28.06 35.09 15.46
C THR A 329 -28.84 34.18 14.50
N ASP A 330 -28.30 33.98 13.30
CA ASP A 330 -28.70 32.90 12.37
C ASP A 330 -27.48 31.99 12.09
N SER A 331 -27.73 30.78 11.58
CA SER A 331 -26.70 29.79 11.25
C SER A 331 -26.88 29.24 9.84
N SER A 332 -25.81 29.22 9.04
CA SER A 332 -25.76 28.51 7.76
C SER A 332 -24.69 27.42 7.74
N LYS A 333 -24.89 26.41 6.89
CA LYS A 333 -23.90 25.35 6.65
C LYS A 333 -23.07 25.66 5.41
N VAL A 334 -21.76 25.53 5.50
CA VAL A 334 -20.86 25.55 4.33
C VAL A 334 -20.28 24.16 4.13
N ILE A 335 -20.50 23.59 2.95
CA ILE A 335 -19.92 22.32 2.52
C ILE A 335 -18.74 22.63 1.60
N ILE A 336 -17.55 22.19 1.99
CA ILE A 336 -16.33 22.28 1.19
C ILE A 336 -15.96 20.87 0.75
N GLU A 337 -16.05 20.62 -0.55
CA GLU A 337 -15.61 19.36 -1.16
C GLU A 337 -14.14 19.52 -1.59
N VAL A 338 -13.27 18.62 -1.15
CA VAL A 338 -11.85 18.65 -1.51
C VAL A 338 -11.67 17.88 -2.82
N THR A 339 -10.93 18.47 -3.77
CA THR A 339 -10.57 17.84 -5.04
C THR A 339 -9.13 17.35 -4.99
N ASP A 340 -9.01 16.04 -5.19
CA ASP A 340 -7.82 15.20 -5.33
C ASP A 340 -6.75 15.79 -6.29
N VAL A 341 -5.50 15.78 -5.86
CA VAL A 341 -4.30 16.16 -6.63
C VAL A 341 -3.28 15.03 -6.52
N ASN A 342 -2.71 14.60 -7.66
CA ASN A 342 -1.78 13.47 -7.73
C ASN A 342 -0.45 13.74 -6.97
N ASP A 343 -0.43 13.49 -5.66
CA ASP A 343 0.68 13.78 -4.76
C ASP A 343 1.23 12.53 -4.05
N ASN A 344 0.48 11.42 -4.03
CA ASN A 344 0.99 10.14 -3.57
C ASN A 344 1.63 9.34 -4.72
N ILE A 345 2.66 8.56 -4.38
CA ILE A 345 3.39 7.75 -5.35
C ILE A 345 2.97 6.27 -5.17
N PRO A 346 2.69 5.52 -6.26
CA PRO A 346 2.28 4.12 -6.19
C PRO A 346 3.18 3.26 -5.30
N THR A 347 2.63 2.64 -4.25
CA THR A 347 3.39 1.81 -3.30
C THR A 347 3.37 0.33 -3.70
N ILE A 348 4.56 -0.26 -3.93
CA ILE A 348 4.70 -1.67 -4.33
C ILE A 348 4.95 -2.56 -3.10
N SER A 349 3.95 -3.36 -2.72
CA SER A 349 4.03 -4.36 -1.65
C SER A 349 4.17 -5.78 -2.21
N VAL A 350 5.17 -6.53 -1.72
CA VAL A 350 5.43 -7.91 -2.14
C VAL A 350 4.70 -8.87 -1.21
N MET A 351 3.69 -9.57 -1.73
CA MET A 351 2.88 -10.51 -0.95
C MET A 351 3.52 -11.90 -0.92
N SER A 352 4.08 -12.34 -2.04
CA SER A 352 4.91 -13.54 -2.14
C SER A 352 5.93 -13.40 -3.26
N PHE A 353 7.08 -14.05 -3.09
CA PHE A 353 8.10 -14.19 -4.12
C PHE A 353 8.85 -15.51 -3.88
N THR A 354 8.90 -16.34 -4.91
CA THR A 354 9.54 -17.66 -4.91
C THR A 354 10.86 -17.57 -5.63
N SER A 355 11.95 -17.91 -4.94
CA SER A 355 13.27 -18.11 -5.53
C SER A 355 14.02 -19.16 -4.69
N PRO A 356 14.71 -20.14 -5.31
CA PRO A 356 14.86 -20.31 -6.76
C PRO A 356 13.60 -20.83 -7.45
N VAL A 357 13.60 -20.82 -8.79
CA VAL A 357 12.57 -21.43 -9.65
C VAL A 357 13.25 -22.39 -10.62
N SER A 358 12.69 -23.60 -10.77
CA SER A 358 13.21 -24.66 -11.64
C SER A 358 13.17 -24.26 -13.12
N GLU A 359 14.19 -24.59 -13.90
CA GLU A 359 14.19 -24.24 -15.34
C GLU A 359 13.15 -25.00 -16.17
N ASP A 360 12.90 -26.26 -15.80
CA ASP A 360 11.82 -27.10 -16.34
C ASP A 360 10.39 -26.61 -15.98
N SER A 361 10.28 -25.49 -15.24
CA SER A 361 9.00 -24.91 -14.86
C SER A 361 8.15 -24.57 -16.09
N PRO A 362 6.87 -25.00 -16.15
CA PRO A 362 6.03 -24.77 -17.31
C PRO A 362 5.75 -23.28 -17.55
N LEU A 363 5.44 -22.95 -18.81
CA LEU A 363 5.07 -21.61 -19.24
C LEU A 363 3.89 -21.05 -18.41
N GLY A 364 4.06 -19.85 -17.87
CA GLY A 364 3.07 -19.21 -17.00
C GLY A 364 3.15 -19.60 -15.53
N THR A 365 4.22 -20.29 -15.10
CA THR A 365 4.52 -20.53 -13.67
C THR A 365 4.58 -19.20 -12.92
N THR A 366 3.92 -19.13 -11.76
CA THR A 366 3.86 -17.91 -10.95
C THR A 366 5.05 -17.81 -10.01
N ILE A 367 5.85 -16.77 -10.21
CA ILE A 367 7.09 -16.50 -9.47
C ILE A 367 6.81 -15.61 -8.26
N GLY A 368 5.86 -14.68 -8.36
CA GLY A 368 5.51 -13.80 -7.25
C GLY A 368 4.16 -13.13 -7.40
N ILE A 369 3.62 -12.68 -6.27
CA ILE A 369 2.37 -11.92 -6.18
C ILE A 369 2.71 -10.57 -5.54
N ILE A 370 2.33 -9.50 -6.24
CA ILE A 370 2.62 -8.12 -5.91
C ILE A 370 1.28 -7.40 -5.77
N ASN A 371 1.10 -6.66 -4.70
CA ASN A 371 -0.02 -5.74 -4.52
C ASN A 371 0.52 -4.31 -4.63
N VAL A 372 -0.02 -3.53 -5.56
CA VAL A 372 0.40 -2.14 -5.75
C VAL A 372 -0.77 -1.23 -5.37
N LYS A 373 -0.55 -0.35 -4.40
CA LYS A 373 -1.58 0.52 -3.86
C LYS A 373 -1.17 1.98 -4.02
N ASP A 374 -2.08 2.76 -4.58
CA ASP A 374 -2.07 4.21 -4.45
C ASP A 374 -3.03 4.66 -3.33
N LEU A 375 -2.79 5.86 -2.81
CA LEU A 375 -3.69 6.49 -1.85
C LEU A 375 -4.69 7.42 -2.56
N ASP A 376 -4.25 8.05 -3.64
CA ASP A 376 -5.05 8.91 -4.51
C ASP A 376 -6.27 8.17 -5.09
N SER A 377 -7.25 8.92 -5.58
CA SER A 377 -8.51 8.43 -6.15
C SER A 377 -8.64 8.77 -7.64
N GLY A 378 -9.72 8.29 -8.28
CA GLY A 378 -9.98 8.57 -9.70
C GLY A 378 -8.89 8.03 -10.64
N GLU A 379 -8.41 8.89 -11.54
CA GLU A 379 -7.30 8.61 -12.47
C GLU A 379 -5.93 8.70 -11.79
N ASN A 380 -5.78 9.59 -10.80
CA ASN A 380 -4.58 9.70 -9.97
C ASN A 380 -4.29 8.36 -9.27
N GLY A 381 -5.31 7.76 -8.65
CA GLY A 381 -5.20 6.40 -8.07
C GLY A 381 -5.11 5.23 -9.06
N GLN A 382 -5.07 5.45 -10.38
CA GLN A 382 -5.14 4.38 -11.38
C GLN A 382 -3.75 3.88 -11.82
N ILE A 383 -3.35 2.73 -11.28
CA ILE A 383 -2.02 2.15 -11.51
C ILE A 383 -1.93 1.33 -12.81
N ILE A 384 -0.86 1.59 -13.56
CA ILE A 384 -0.35 0.78 -14.67
C ILE A 384 1.00 0.17 -14.26
N CYS A 385 1.06 -1.16 -14.13
CA CYS A 385 2.31 -1.88 -13.86
C CYS A 385 2.91 -2.49 -15.13
N LYS A 386 4.22 -2.31 -15.31
CA LYS A 386 5.02 -2.84 -16.42
C LYS A 386 6.37 -3.38 -15.93
N ILE A 387 7.01 -4.22 -16.72
CA ILE A 387 8.40 -4.65 -16.49
C ILE A 387 9.29 -3.75 -17.35
N GLU A 388 10.40 -3.25 -16.79
CA GLU A 388 11.24 -2.23 -17.44
C GLU A 388 12.04 -2.77 -18.64
N GLN A 389 12.39 -4.06 -18.62
CA GLN A 389 13.20 -4.72 -19.62
C GLN A 389 12.44 -5.86 -20.28
N HIS A 390 12.81 -6.20 -21.51
CA HIS A 390 12.27 -7.35 -22.23
C HIS A 390 12.91 -8.65 -21.71
N ALA A 391 12.51 -9.04 -20.50
CA ALA A 391 12.91 -10.25 -19.81
C ALA A 391 11.91 -11.39 -20.11
N PRO A 392 12.24 -12.68 -19.86
CA PRO A 392 11.35 -13.83 -20.11
C PRO A 392 10.15 -13.94 -19.14
N PHE A 393 9.65 -12.81 -18.65
CA PHE A 393 8.60 -12.70 -17.65
C PHE A 393 7.55 -11.69 -18.09
N LYS A 394 6.29 -11.96 -17.73
CA LYS A 394 5.16 -11.06 -17.94
C LYS A 394 4.42 -10.83 -16.63
N ILE A 395 3.76 -9.69 -16.54
CA ILE A 395 2.91 -9.34 -15.41
C ILE A 395 1.43 -9.48 -15.82
N LYS A 396 0.64 -10.23 -15.04
CA LYS A 396 -0.79 -10.42 -15.27
C LYS A 396 -1.58 -9.81 -14.11
N SER A 397 -2.53 -8.93 -14.44
CA SER A 397 -3.50 -8.39 -13.47
C SER A 397 -4.70 -9.32 -13.38
N ASN A 398 -4.88 -9.97 -12.22
CA ASN A 398 -6.01 -10.90 -12.00
C ASN A 398 -7.13 -10.28 -11.16
N LEU A 399 -6.81 -9.30 -10.33
CA LEU A 399 -7.72 -8.56 -9.46
C LEU A 399 -7.27 -7.09 -9.44
N ARG A 400 -8.18 -6.16 -9.12
CA ARG A 400 -7.81 -4.72 -9.00
C ARG A 400 -6.66 -4.59 -8.00
N ASN A 401 -5.58 -3.93 -8.41
CA ASN A 401 -4.35 -3.67 -7.65
C ASN A 401 -3.46 -4.90 -7.34
N TYR A 402 -3.85 -6.13 -7.72
CA TYR A 402 -3.02 -7.34 -7.55
C TYR A 402 -2.48 -7.87 -8.87
N TYR A 403 -1.16 -7.99 -8.92
CA TYR A 403 -0.38 -8.38 -10.07
C TYR A 403 0.37 -9.69 -9.79
N THR A 404 0.31 -10.61 -10.74
CA THR A 404 1.05 -11.89 -10.70
C THR A 404 2.19 -11.82 -11.70
N LEU A 405 3.42 -12.04 -11.22
CA LEU A 405 4.63 -12.15 -12.03
C LEU A 405 4.76 -13.61 -12.46
N VAL A 406 4.75 -13.87 -13.77
CA VAL A 406 4.76 -15.23 -14.33
C VAL A 406 5.81 -15.38 -15.45
N THR A 407 6.30 -16.60 -15.67
CA THR A 407 7.14 -16.90 -16.84
C THR A 407 6.38 -16.65 -18.15
N ASP A 408 7.06 -16.07 -19.13
CA ASP A 408 6.54 -15.85 -20.49
C ASP A 408 7.16 -16.83 -21.49
N THR A 409 8.46 -17.10 -21.35
CA THR A 409 9.17 -18.17 -22.07
C THR A 409 9.61 -19.28 -21.11
N VAL A 410 10.16 -20.37 -21.67
CA VAL A 410 10.91 -21.35 -20.87
C VAL A 410 12.16 -20.69 -20.29
N LEU A 411 12.64 -21.22 -19.17
CA LEU A 411 13.90 -20.84 -18.55
C LEU A 411 14.97 -21.88 -18.92
N ASP A 412 16.23 -21.47 -18.83
CA ASP A 412 17.43 -22.23 -19.20
C ASP A 412 18.56 -21.60 -18.37
N ARG A 413 19.12 -22.37 -17.43
CA ARG A 413 20.10 -21.93 -16.43
C ARG A 413 21.49 -21.84 -17.03
N GLU A 414 21.83 -22.75 -17.96
CA GLU A 414 23.10 -22.79 -18.70
C GLU A 414 23.30 -21.52 -19.52
N THR A 415 22.19 -20.97 -20.06
CA THR A 415 22.16 -19.70 -20.77
C THR A 415 22.07 -18.51 -19.80
N VAL A 416 21.15 -18.50 -18.83
CA VAL A 416 21.06 -17.44 -17.79
C VAL A 416 20.56 -17.98 -16.45
N SER A 417 21.47 -18.05 -15.47
CA SER A 417 21.19 -18.56 -14.11
C SER A 417 20.54 -17.55 -13.15
N GLU A 418 20.64 -16.24 -13.38
CA GLU A 418 20.08 -15.19 -12.51
C GLU A 418 19.42 -14.05 -13.29
N TYR A 419 18.26 -13.60 -12.81
CA TYR A 419 17.47 -12.52 -13.42
C TYR A 419 17.15 -11.38 -12.44
N ASN A 420 17.40 -10.14 -12.89
CA ASN A 420 17.10 -8.91 -12.17
C ASN A 420 15.82 -8.26 -12.73
N ILE A 421 14.66 -8.72 -12.27
CA ILE A 421 13.35 -8.33 -12.80
C ILE A 421 12.91 -7.01 -12.15
N THR A 422 12.99 -5.89 -12.88
CA THR A 422 12.53 -4.58 -12.38
C THR A 422 11.09 -4.30 -12.82
N VAL A 423 10.17 -4.29 -11.86
CA VAL A 423 8.77 -3.91 -12.03
C VAL A 423 8.64 -2.41 -11.75
N VAL A 424 7.95 -1.70 -12.65
CA VAL A 424 7.63 -0.28 -12.55
C VAL A 424 6.13 -0.14 -12.43
N ALA A 425 5.67 0.45 -11.34
CA ALA A 425 4.31 0.97 -11.20
C ALA A 425 4.31 2.45 -11.58
N THR A 426 3.33 2.88 -12.36
CA THR A 426 3.10 4.28 -12.70
C THR A 426 1.62 4.54 -12.52
N ASP A 427 1.24 5.66 -11.91
CA ASP A 427 -0.15 6.10 -11.87
C ASP A 427 -0.65 6.54 -13.26
N SER A 428 -1.87 7.08 -13.33
CA SER A 428 -2.41 7.72 -14.52
C SER A 428 -2.66 9.23 -14.31
N GLY A 429 -2.02 9.82 -13.29
CA GLY A 429 -2.13 11.22 -12.95
C GLY A 429 -1.37 12.15 -13.91
N MET A 430 -1.50 13.45 -13.69
CA MET A 430 -0.82 14.48 -14.47
C MET A 430 -0.20 15.55 -13.55
N PRO A 431 1.14 15.60 -13.37
CA PRO A 431 2.15 14.69 -13.95
C PRO A 431 2.11 13.29 -13.32
N PRO A 432 2.46 12.22 -14.06
CA PRO A 432 2.41 10.88 -13.52
C PRO A 432 3.61 10.57 -12.62
N LEU A 433 3.36 9.94 -11.47
CA LEU A 433 4.37 9.49 -10.51
C LEU A 433 4.61 7.98 -10.66
N SER A 434 5.79 7.51 -10.27
CA SER A 434 6.18 6.11 -10.47
C SER A 434 7.16 5.57 -9.44
N THR A 435 6.98 4.30 -9.09
CA THR A 435 7.85 3.53 -8.20
C THR A 435 8.42 2.33 -8.93
N LYS A 436 9.68 1.99 -8.63
CA LYS A 436 10.36 0.79 -9.16
C LYS A 436 10.69 -0.18 -8.04
N ARG A 437 10.56 -1.49 -8.32
CA ARG A 437 11.00 -2.57 -7.43
C ARG A 437 11.68 -3.67 -8.23
N THR A 438 12.92 -3.99 -7.86
CA THR A 438 13.69 -5.09 -8.48
C THR A 438 13.56 -6.37 -7.65
N PHE A 439 13.32 -7.48 -8.35
CA PHE A 439 13.28 -8.83 -7.81
C PHE A 439 14.49 -9.60 -8.34
N TYR A 440 15.17 -10.31 -7.45
CA TYR A 440 16.36 -11.11 -7.75
C TYR A 440 15.95 -12.58 -7.80
N LEU A 441 15.78 -13.12 -9.00
CA LEU A 441 15.38 -14.51 -9.22
C LEU A 441 16.62 -15.35 -9.56
N LYS A 442 16.82 -16.44 -8.82
CA LYS A 442 17.76 -17.51 -9.19
C LYS A 442 17.01 -18.63 -9.90
N VAL A 443 17.55 -19.15 -10.99
CA VAL A 443 17.08 -20.38 -11.62
C VAL A 443 17.73 -21.56 -10.88
N SER A 444 16.96 -22.61 -10.58
CA SER A 444 17.52 -23.87 -10.05
C SER A 444 17.67 -24.90 -11.14
N ASP A 445 18.87 -25.50 -11.12
CA ASP A 445 19.37 -26.56 -11.97
C ASP A 445 18.50 -27.83 -11.98
N VAL A 446 18.24 -28.33 -13.18
CA VAL A 446 17.63 -29.63 -13.47
C VAL A 446 18.62 -30.44 -14.32
N ASN A 447 18.74 -31.75 -14.05
CA ASN A 447 19.57 -32.63 -14.86
C ASN A 447 18.88 -32.84 -16.22
N ASP A 448 19.19 -31.98 -17.21
CA ASP A 448 18.59 -32.00 -18.55
C ASP A 448 19.62 -32.12 -19.69
N ASN A 449 20.89 -31.84 -19.39
CA ASN A 449 22.01 -32.15 -20.29
C ASN A 449 22.59 -33.53 -19.98
N SER A 450 23.67 -33.89 -20.69
CA SER A 450 24.39 -35.14 -20.43
C SER A 450 25.89 -34.94 -20.64
N PRO A 451 26.75 -35.73 -19.98
CA PRO A 451 28.19 -35.51 -20.04
C PRO A 451 28.71 -35.66 -21.47
N LEU A 452 29.30 -34.62 -22.05
CA LEU A 452 29.79 -34.64 -23.44
C LEU A 452 31.31 -34.83 -23.50
N PHE A 453 31.78 -35.89 -24.16
CA PHE A 453 33.21 -36.09 -24.44
C PHE A 453 33.73 -35.07 -25.47
N SER A 454 34.98 -34.63 -25.31
CA SER A 454 35.63 -33.71 -26.27
C SER A 454 35.98 -34.34 -27.62
N GLU A 455 36.09 -35.67 -27.69
CA GLU A 455 36.40 -36.43 -28.90
C GLU A 455 35.42 -37.61 -29.04
N SER A 456 35.10 -38.02 -30.27
CA SER A 456 34.23 -39.18 -30.53
C SER A 456 34.96 -40.52 -30.48
N VAL A 457 36.28 -40.52 -30.73
CA VAL A 457 37.16 -41.69 -30.63
C VAL A 457 38.53 -41.25 -30.13
N TYR A 458 38.97 -41.74 -28.98
CA TYR A 458 40.33 -41.51 -28.48
C TYR A 458 41.27 -42.60 -29.00
N ASN A 459 42.45 -42.19 -29.50
CA ASN A 459 43.50 -43.11 -29.94
C ASN A 459 44.69 -43.04 -28.95
N ALA A 460 45.05 -44.19 -28.39
CA ALA A 460 46.19 -44.33 -27.49
C ALA A 460 47.19 -45.35 -28.05
N PHE A 461 48.46 -45.19 -27.71
CA PHE A 461 49.54 -46.09 -28.10
C PHE A 461 50.26 -46.57 -26.84
N ILE A 462 50.54 -47.86 -26.76
CA ILE A 462 51.36 -48.44 -25.69
C ILE A 462 52.35 -49.41 -26.30
N LEU A 463 53.59 -49.37 -25.81
CA LEU A 463 54.58 -50.40 -26.11
C LEU A 463 54.16 -51.70 -25.41
N GLU A 464 54.37 -52.83 -26.05
CA GLU A 464 54.26 -54.12 -25.37
C GLU A 464 55.29 -54.27 -24.24
N ASN A 465 55.18 -55.38 -23.49
CA ASN A 465 56.00 -55.65 -22.31
C ASN A 465 55.94 -54.53 -21.24
N ASN A 466 54.86 -53.72 -21.28
CA ASN A 466 54.63 -52.64 -20.32
C ASN A 466 54.46 -53.18 -18.89
N SER A 467 54.93 -52.42 -17.90
CA SER A 467 54.59 -52.72 -16.51
C SER A 467 53.08 -52.57 -16.25
N PRO A 468 52.45 -53.47 -15.47
CA PRO A 468 51.11 -53.26 -14.94
C PRO A 468 50.98 -51.92 -14.19
N GLY A 469 49.82 -51.27 -14.31
CA GLY A 469 49.48 -49.99 -13.69
C GLY A 469 49.81 -48.73 -14.53
N VAL A 470 50.49 -48.88 -15.68
CA VAL A 470 50.83 -47.74 -16.55
C VAL A 470 49.59 -47.03 -17.07
N SER A 471 49.60 -45.69 -17.02
CA SER A 471 48.55 -44.85 -17.58
C SER A 471 48.63 -44.80 -19.12
N LEU A 472 47.54 -45.23 -19.77
CA LEU A 472 47.38 -45.29 -21.22
C LEU A 472 46.98 -43.94 -21.82
N HIS A 473 45.88 -43.38 -21.29
CA HIS A 473 45.27 -42.14 -21.76
C HIS A 473 44.36 -41.55 -20.68
N THR A 474 43.83 -40.37 -20.91
CA THR A 474 42.84 -39.75 -20.02
C THR A 474 41.66 -39.28 -20.86
N VAL A 475 40.49 -39.86 -20.65
CA VAL A 475 39.27 -39.39 -21.31
C VAL A 475 38.63 -38.30 -20.47
N ARG A 476 38.04 -37.30 -21.14
CA ARG A 476 37.33 -36.22 -20.46
C ARG A 476 35.98 -35.98 -21.11
N ALA A 477 34.94 -36.02 -20.28
CA ALA A 477 33.64 -35.46 -20.58
C ALA A 477 33.41 -34.19 -19.75
N LYS A 478 32.59 -33.29 -20.28
CA LYS A 478 32.12 -32.08 -19.59
C LYS A 478 30.61 -32.09 -19.61
N ASP A 479 30.03 -31.87 -18.44
CA ASP A 479 28.61 -31.64 -18.26
C ASP A 479 28.39 -30.13 -17.97
N PRO A 480 27.37 -29.46 -18.55
CA PRO A 480 27.12 -28.04 -18.32
C PRO A 480 26.28 -27.73 -17.06
N ASP A 481 25.61 -28.71 -16.45
CA ASP A 481 24.67 -28.56 -15.33
C ASP A 481 25.40 -28.11 -14.02
N GLU A 482 24.79 -28.26 -12.84
CA GLU A 482 25.39 -27.84 -11.56
C GLU A 482 25.58 -28.97 -10.55
N ASN A 483 26.58 -28.80 -9.69
CA ASN A 483 26.83 -29.61 -8.51
C ASN A 483 26.90 -31.12 -8.80
N GLN A 484 25.85 -31.86 -8.44
CA GLN A 484 25.76 -33.31 -8.57
C GLN A 484 25.30 -33.74 -9.97
N ASN A 485 24.52 -32.89 -10.66
CA ASN A 485 24.11 -33.10 -12.05
C ASN A 485 25.34 -32.96 -12.96
N ALA A 486 26.17 -31.92 -12.77
CA ALA A 486 27.45 -31.86 -13.48
C ALA A 486 28.55 -32.86 -13.03
N ARG A 487 28.31 -33.71 -12.01
CA ARG A 487 29.36 -34.60 -11.48
C ARG A 487 29.52 -35.86 -12.32
N VAL A 488 30.34 -35.75 -13.36
CA VAL A 488 30.72 -36.87 -14.22
C VAL A 488 31.46 -37.98 -13.47
N SER A 489 31.04 -39.22 -13.69
CA SER A 489 31.71 -40.46 -13.32
C SER A 489 32.02 -41.30 -14.56
N TYR A 490 33.22 -41.86 -14.64
CA TYR A 490 33.67 -42.68 -15.78
C TYR A 490 33.57 -44.16 -15.45
N ILE A 491 32.87 -44.90 -16.32
CA ILE A 491 32.57 -46.32 -16.17
C ILE A 491 33.06 -47.05 -17.42
N LEU A 492 33.81 -48.13 -17.24
CA LEU A 492 34.19 -49.02 -18.33
C LEU A 492 32.99 -49.91 -18.68
N GLU A 493 32.55 -49.91 -19.94
CA GLU A 493 31.43 -50.75 -20.37
C GLU A 493 31.88 -52.21 -20.53
N ASP A 494 31.03 -53.16 -20.13
CA ASP A 494 31.29 -54.62 -20.17
C ASP A 494 31.40 -55.12 -21.62
N THR A 495 32.56 -54.90 -22.20
CA THR A 495 32.98 -55.35 -23.53
C THR A 495 33.91 -56.56 -23.39
N TYR A 496 33.82 -57.50 -24.33
CA TYR A 496 34.60 -58.74 -24.31
C TYR A 496 35.65 -58.74 -25.43
N ILE A 497 36.87 -59.17 -25.09
CA ILE A 497 37.96 -59.35 -26.05
C ILE A 497 38.34 -60.83 -26.01
N GLY A 498 37.91 -61.58 -27.03
CA GLY A 498 37.93 -63.04 -27.02
C GLY A 498 36.92 -63.57 -26.00
N GLU A 499 37.39 -64.41 -25.07
CA GLU A 499 36.58 -64.96 -23.97
C GLU A 499 36.69 -64.15 -22.65
N SER A 500 37.64 -63.22 -22.55
CA SER A 500 37.87 -62.39 -21.35
C SER A 500 37.16 -61.03 -21.42
N PRO A 501 36.67 -60.50 -20.27
CA PRO A 501 36.13 -59.14 -20.20
C PRO A 501 37.24 -58.07 -20.27
N ILE A 502 36.91 -56.86 -20.72
CA ILE A 502 37.86 -55.74 -20.85
C ILE A 502 38.47 -55.30 -19.52
N SER A 503 37.72 -55.42 -18.41
CA SER A 503 38.14 -55.08 -17.05
C SER A 503 39.34 -55.89 -16.54
N GLU A 504 39.62 -57.01 -17.21
CA GLU A 504 40.76 -57.89 -16.96
C GLU A 504 42.06 -57.37 -17.62
N TYR A 505 41.94 -56.48 -18.61
CA TYR A 505 43.05 -55.86 -19.35
C TYR A 505 43.29 -54.41 -18.95
N ILE A 506 42.22 -53.67 -18.66
CA ILE A 506 42.21 -52.21 -18.48
C ILE A 506 41.30 -51.85 -17.30
N SER A 507 41.72 -50.85 -16.53
CA SER A 507 40.89 -50.20 -15.50
C SER A 507 40.80 -48.70 -15.78
N ILE A 508 39.74 -48.06 -15.28
CA ILE A 508 39.54 -46.62 -15.39
C ILE A 508 39.29 -46.03 -14.00
N ASN A 509 39.91 -44.89 -13.72
CA ASN A 509 39.62 -44.12 -12.52
C ASN A 509 38.30 -43.35 -12.72
N ALA A 510 37.29 -43.67 -11.90
CA ALA A 510 35.94 -43.15 -12.06
C ALA A 510 35.81 -41.62 -11.88
N GLU A 511 36.75 -40.95 -11.21
CA GLU A 511 36.69 -39.49 -11.01
C GLU A 511 37.59 -38.71 -11.97
N SER A 512 38.75 -39.26 -12.32
CA SER A 512 39.74 -38.55 -13.16
C SER A 512 39.73 -38.95 -14.63
N GLY A 513 39.06 -40.03 -15.00
CA GLY A 513 39.02 -40.53 -16.39
C GLY A 513 40.35 -41.10 -16.89
N VAL A 514 41.35 -41.28 -16.01
CA VAL A 514 42.64 -41.90 -16.36
C VAL A 514 42.45 -43.40 -16.53
N ILE A 515 42.91 -43.89 -17.68
CA ILE A 515 42.86 -45.30 -18.08
C ILE A 515 44.21 -45.94 -17.77
N HIS A 516 44.21 -47.07 -17.07
CA HIS A 516 45.40 -47.82 -16.67
C HIS A 516 45.40 -49.23 -17.28
N ALA A 517 46.57 -49.69 -17.72
CA ALA A 517 46.78 -51.09 -18.10
C ALA A 517 46.83 -51.97 -16.83
N VAL A 518 45.99 -53.00 -16.74
CA VAL A 518 45.97 -53.94 -15.58
C VAL A 518 47.03 -55.03 -15.71
N ARG A 519 47.43 -55.36 -16.96
CA ARG A 519 48.46 -56.35 -17.29
C ARG A 519 49.49 -55.78 -18.26
N SER A 520 50.59 -56.50 -18.46
CA SER A 520 51.47 -56.33 -19.61
C SER A 520 50.76 -56.81 -20.87
N PHE A 521 50.92 -56.09 -21.98
CA PHE A 521 50.48 -56.51 -23.30
C PHE A 521 51.63 -57.19 -24.06
N ASP A 522 51.25 -58.09 -24.95
CA ASP A 522 52.08 -58.90 -25.84
C ASP A 522 51.48 -58.68 -27.24
N TYR A 523 52.28 -58.19 -28.19
CA TYR A 523 51.78 -57.76 -29.49
C TYR A 523 51.42 -58.96 -30.39
N GLU A 524 52.15 -60.07 -30.26
CA GLU A 524 51.94 -61.32 -30.98
C GLU A 524 50.55 -61.91 -30.66
N GLN A 525 50.12 -61.78 -29.41
CA GLN A 525 48.78 -62.16 -28.94
C GLN A 525 47.71 -61.11 -29.29
N ILE A 526 47.95 -59.82 -28.98
CA ILE A 526 46.93 -58.76 -29.10
C ILE A 526 47.53 -57.48 -29.68
N LYS A 527 47.14 -57.16 -30.92
CA LYS A 527 47.66 -55.97 -31.66
C LYS A 527 46.88 -54.68 -31.40
N GLN A 528 45.62 -54.79 -30.98
CA GLN A 528 44.78 -53.63 -30.64
C GLN A 528 43.70 -54.01 -29.63
N LEU A 529 43.33 -53.05 -28.77
CA LEU A 529 42.18 -53.14 -27.87
C LEU A 529 41.17 -52.07 -28.29
N LEU A 530 39.91 -52.45 -28.40
CA LEU A 530 38.80 -51.54 -28.69
C LEU A 530 37.75 -51.73 -27.61
N PHE A 531 37.43 -50.66 -26.88
CA PHE A 531 36.46 -50.69 -25.79
C PHE A 531 35.71 -49.37 -25.71
N VAL A 532 34.61 -49.39 -24.98
CA VAL A 532 33.74 -48.23 -24.78
C VAL A 532 33.83 -47.76 -23.34
N VAL A 533 34.02 -46.46 -23.16
CA VAL A 533 33.93 -45.79 -21.86
C VAL A 533 32.64 -44.99 -21.83
N LYS A 534 31.84 -45.23 -20.79
CA LYS A 534 30.63 -44.48 -20.47
C LYS A 534 30.97 -43.34 -19.51
N ALA A 535 30.61 -42.11 -19.84
CA ALA A 535 30.53 -41.03 -18.87
C ALA A 535 29.09 -40.93 -18.38
N GLN A 536 28.87 -40.94 -17.08
CA GLN A 536 27.54 -40.86 -16.47
C GLN A 536 27.56 -39.77 -15.39
N ASP A 537 26.55 -38.91 -15.40
CA ASP A 537 26.39 -37.89 -14.36
C ASP A 537 26.02 -38.49 -12.99
N GLY A 538 25.91 -37.60 -12.00
CA GLY A 538 25.42 -37.93 -10.67
C GLY A 538 23.92 -37.71 -10.47
N GLY A 539 23.18 -37.38 -11.53
CA GLY A 539 21.81 -36.91 -11.53
C GLY A 539 20.75 -37.96 -11.16
N SER A 540 19.48 -37.56 -11.19
CA SER A 540 18.35 -38.43 -10.88
C SER A 540 17.09 -37.99 -11.64
N PRO A 541 16.77 -38.63 -12.79
CA PRO A 541 17.45 -39.77 -13.40
C PRO A 541 18.86 -39.40 -13.91
N PRO A 542 19.83 -40.34 -13.87
CA PRO A 542 21.16 -40.06 -14.40
C PRO A 542 21.21 -40.21 -15.92
N PHE A 543 21.83 -39.26 -16.60
CA PHE A 543 22.15 -39.31 -18.01
C PHE A 543 23.61 -39.70 -18.27
N SER A 544 23.88 -40.11 -19.50
CA SER A 544 25.19 -40.64 -19.87
C SER A 544 25.43 -40.63 -21.37
N SER A 545 26.69 -40.43 -21.74
CA SER A 545 27.20 -40.65 -23.10
C SER A 545 28.27 -41.74 -23.12
N ASN A 546 28.65 -42.18 -24.31
CA ASN A 546 29.70 -43.15 -24.53
C ASN A 546 30.76 -42.64 -25.52
N VAL A 547 32.00 -43.09 -25.34
CA VAL A 547 33.11 -42.84 -26.26
C VAL A 547 33.88 -44.12 -26.51
N THR A 548 34.32 -44.31 -27.75
CA THR A 548 35.18 -45.46 -28.10
C THR A 548 36.64 -45.09 -27.86
N VAL A 549 37.37 -45.95 -27.15
CA VAL A 549 38.82 -45.82 -26.97
C VAL A 549 39.50 -46.95 -27.73
N LYS A 550 40.45 -46.57 -28.59
CA LYS A 550 41.27 -47.50 -29.37
C LYS A 550 42.71 -47.44 -28.87
N VAL A 551 43.17 -48.53 -28.26
CA VAL A 551 44.58 -48.70 -27.87
C VAL A 551 45.27 -49.54 -28.95
N LEU A 552 46.33 -48.99 -29.52
CA LEU A 552 47.21 -49.66 -30.46
C LEU A 552 48.47 -50.10 -29.72
N ILE A 553 48.74 -51.40 -29.73
CA ILE A 553 49.93 -51.96 -29.10
C ILE A 553 51.08 -51.90 -30.11
N GLN A 554 52.25 -51.47 -29.64
CA GLN A 554 53.46 -51.29 -30.42
C GLN A 554 54.48 -52.37 -30.06
N ASP A 555 54.67 -53.26 -31.03
CA ASP A 555 55.74 -54.23 -31.23
C ASP A 555 57.14 -53.73 -30.78
N GLN A 556 57.85 -54.52 -29.97
CA GLN A 556 59.27 -54.39 -29.65
C GLN A 556 60.04 -55.60 -30.18
N ASN A 557 61.36 -55.47 -30.38
CA ASN A 557 62.18 -56.60 -30.82
C ASN A 557 62.42 -57.55 -29.64
N ASP A 558 61.43 -58.39 -29.37
CA ASP A 558 61.16 -59.16 -28.17
C ASP A 558 61.41 -60.66 -28.38
N ASN A 559 61.25 -61.15 -29.62
CA ASN A 559 61.60 -62.50 -30.02
C ASN A 559 62.90 -62.52 -30.86
N PRO A 560 63.74 -63.56 -30.72
CA PRO A 560 64.87 -63.77 -31.62
C PRO A 560 64.47 -64.66 -32.82
N PRO A 561 65.10 -64.48 -33.99
CA PRO A 561 64.73 -65.24 -35.19
C PRO A 561 64.97 -66.73 -35.02
N GLN A 562 63.96 -67.56 -35.31
CA GLN A 562 64.03 -69.01 -35.20
C GLN A 562 64.40 -69.65 -36.54
N VAL A 563 65.51 -70.38 -36.59
CA VAL A 563 65.91 -71.18 -37.77
C VAL A 563 65.09 -72.47 -37.83
N LEU A 564 64.32 -72.65 -38.90
CA LEU A 564 63.51 -73.85 -39.16
C LEU A 564 64.27 -74.91 -39.98
N TYR A 565 65.17 -74.48 -40.87
CA TYR A 565 65.94 -75.37 -41.72
C TYR A 565 67.35 -74.80 -42.03
N PRO A 566 68.42 -75.62 -42.00
CA PRO A 566 68.43 -77.06 -41.67
C PRO A 566 68.19 -77.35 -40.17
N VAL A 567 67.57 -78.50 -39.90
CA VAL A 567 67.11 -78.89 -38.54
C VAL A 567 68.28 -79.21 -37.61
N GLN A 568 68.39 -78.49 -36.49
CA GLN A 568 69.45 -78.67 -35.50
C GLN A 568 69.08 -79.64 -34.36
N THR A 569 68.85 -80.91 -34.67
CA THR A 569 68.72 -81.95 -33.63
C THR A 569 70.10 -82.31 -33.09
N GLY A 570 70.31 -82.26 -31.78
CA GLY A 570 71.61 -82.34 -31.06
C GLY A 570 72.47 -83.61 -31.19
N GLY A 571 72.27 -84.41 -32.24
CA GLY A 571 73.10 -85.56 -32.61
C GLY A 571 73.08 -85.91 -34.11
N SER A 572 72.38 -85.15 -34.96
CA SER A 572 72.28 -85.42 -36.40
C SER A 572 72.99 -84.35 -37.22
N LEU A 573 74.25 -84.64 -37.59
CA LEU A 573 75.02 -83.83 -38.53
C LEU A 573 74.61 -84.19 -39.96
N VAL A 574 73.44 -83.73 -40.42
CA VAL A 574 73.12 -83.75 -41.85
C VAL A 574 74.14 -82.85 -42.55
N ALA A 575 75.03 -83.47 -43.33
CA ALA A 575 76.00 -82.75 -44.15
C ALA A 575 75.45 -82.66 -45.57
N GLU A 576 75.27 -81.43 -46.06
CA GLU A 576 74.80 -81.19 -47.43
C GLU A 576 75.94 -81.54 -48.40
N MET A 577 75.68 -82.41 -49.38
CA MET A 577 76.72 -82.94 -50.25
C MET A 577 76.91 -82.06 -51.50
N VAL A 578 78.15 -81.67 -51.78
CA VAL A 578 78.53 -80.85 -52.94
C VAL A 578 79.58 -81.61 -53.77
N PRO A 579 79.24 -82.04 -55.01
CA PRO A 579 80.22 -82.64 -55.92
C PRO A 579 81.34 -81.67 -56.30
N ARG A 580 82.55 -82.17 -56.62
CA ARG A 580 83.67 -81.32 -57.06
C ARG A 580 83.51 -80.83 -58.50
N SER A 581 82.70 -81.53 -59.29
CA SER A 581 82.33 -81.18 -60.68
C SER A 581 81.39 -79.98 -60.83
N VAL A 582 81.12 -79.26 -59.74
CA VAL A 582 80.13 -78.18 -59.65
C VAL A 582 80.66 -76.84 -60.16
N ASP A 583 79.83 -76.15 -60.96
CA ASP A 583 80.07 -74.79 -61.46
C ASP A 583 79.94 -73.69 -60.37
N VAL A 584 80.40 -72.49 -60.71
CA VAL A 584 80.25 -71.29 -59.88
C VAL A 584 78.77 -70.89 -59.78
N GLY A 585 78.30 -70.58 -58.56
CA GLY A 585 76.93 -70.15 -58.28
C GLY A 585 75.94 -71.28 -57.94
N TYR A 586 76.42 -72.51 -57.78
CA TYR A 586 75.59 -73.67 -57.44
C TYR A 586 74.98 -73.54 -56.04
N LEU A 587 73.68 -73.83 -55.94
CA LEU A 587 72.94 -73.83 -54.69
C LEU A 587 73.26 -75.08 -53.87
N VAL A 588 73.94 -74.89 -52.74
CA VAL A 588 74.28 -75.95 -51.79
C VAL A 588 73.08 -76.31 -50.94
N THR A 589 72.50 -75.29 -50.28
CA THR A 589 71.32 -75.39 -49.43
C THR A 589 70.78 -73.99 -49.18
N LYS A 590 69.68 -73.86 -48.44
CA LYS A 590 69.06 -72.58 -48.08
C LYS A 590 68.76 -72.55 -46.60
N VAL A 591 69.22 -71.51 -45.89
CA VAL A 591 68.80 -71.27 -44.50
C VAL A 591 67.39 -70.67 -44.52
N VAL A 592 66.46 -71.30 -43.83
CA VAL A 592 65.10 -70.80 -43.64
C VAL A 592 64.90 -70.51 -42.16
N ALA A 593 64.48 -69.28 -41.87
CA ALA A 593 64.18 -68.81 -40.53
C ALA A 593 62.90 -67.99 -40.56
N VAL A 594 62.27 -67.84 -39.41
CA VAL A 594 61.07 -67.02 -39.17
C VAL A 594 61.30 -66.17 -37.94
N ASP A 595 60.70 -64.99 -37.91
CA ASP A 595 60.48 -64.25 -36.68
C ASP A 595 58.99 -64.16 -36.37
N VAL A 596 58.66 -63.94 -35.10
CA VAL A 596 57.26 -63.86 -34.63
C VAL A 596 56.79 -62.40 -34.55
N ASP A 597 57.74 -61.47 -34.36
CA ASP A 597 57.54 -60.02 -34.31
C ASP A 597 56.99 -59.47 -35.66
N SER A 598 56.94 -58.15 -35.86
CA SER A 598 56.44 -57.57 -37.12
C SER A 598 57.27 -56.41 -37.68
N GLY A 599 56.96 -56.01 -38.91
CA GLY A 599 57.61 -54.87 -39.56
C GLY A 599 59.13 -55.04 -39.75
N GLN A 600 59.91 -54.25 -39.01
CA GLN A 600 61.38 -54.31 -39.05
C GLN A 600 61.95 -55.35 -38.07
N ASN A 601 61.24 -55.65 -36.99
CA ASN A 601 61.63 -56.62 -35.98
C ASN A 601 61.60 -58.05 -36.58
N ALA A 602 60.67 -58.33 -37.50
CA ALA A 602 60.69 -59.56 -38.29
C ALA A 602 61.44 -59.48 -39.64
N TRP A 603 62.20 -58.41 -39.92
CA TRP A 603 62.93 -58.30 -41.19
C TRP A 603 64.27 -59.05 -41.15
N LEU A 604 64.27 -60.30 -41.60
CA LEU A 604 65.44 -61.17 -41.54
C LEU A 604 66.53 -60.83 -42.57
N SER A 605 67.78 -60.86 -42.11
CA SER A 605 68.98 -60.79 -42.94
C SER A 605 69.94 -61.95 -42.64
N TYR A 606 70.58 -62.49 -43.67
CA TYR A 606 71.42 -63.69 -43.58
C TYR A 606 72.88 -63.35 -43.87
N LYS A 607 73.82 -63.72 -42.98
CA LYS A 607 75.25 -63.39 -43.11
C LYS A 607 76.12 -64.61 -42.81
N LEU A 608 77.21 -64.78 -43.57
CA LEU A 608 78.20 -65.83 -43.30
C LEU A 608 79.18 -65.38 -42.21
N GLN A 609 78.93 -65.77 -40.96
CA GLN A 609 79.74 -65.35 -39.81
C GLN A 609 81.11 -66.05 -39.80
N LYS A 610 81.14 -67.37 -40.01
CA LYS A 610 82.38 -68.18 -40.04
C LYS A 610 82.26 -69.27 -41.09
N ALA A 611 83.37 -69.59 -41.76
CA ALA A 611 83.47 -70.68 -42.72
C ALA A 611 84.84 -71.36 -42.57
N THR A 612 84.96 -72.60 -43.02
CA THR A 612 86.25 -73.30 -43.09
C THR A 612 87.12 -72.71 -44.20
N ASP A 613 86.55 -72.47 -45.38
CA ASP A 613 87.04 -71.49 -46.35
C ASP A 613 85.97 -70.41 -46.62
N ARG A 614 86.33 -69.13 -46.41
CA ARG A 614 85.46 -67.96 -46.71
C ARG A 614 85.44 -67.60 -48.20
N ALA A 615 86.37 -68.08 -49.00
CA ALA A 615 86.42 -67.83 -50.45
C ALA A 615 85.64 -68.87 -51.27
N LEU A 616 85.09 -69.91 -50.62
CA LEU A 616 84.41 -71.01 -51.30
C LEU A 616 82.88 -70.85 -51.35
N PHE A 617 82.27 -70.27 -50.31
CA PHE A 617 80.81 -70.13 -50.20
C PHE A 617 80.37 -68.71 -49.85
N GLU A 618 79.28 -68.27 -50.48
CA GLU A 618 78.52 -67.06 -50.12
C GLU A 618 77.14 -67.42 -49.55
N VAL A 619 76.52 -66.46 -48.86
CA VAL A 619 75.13 -66.56 -48.39
C VAL A 619 74.38 -65.33 -48.87
N GLY A 620 73.26 -65.52 -49.56
CA GLY A 620 72.44 -64.42 -50.07
C GLY A 620 71.73 -63.66 -48.95
N LEU A 621 71.99 -62.36 -48.85
CA LEU A 621 71.62 -61.50 -47.71
C LEU A 621 70.12 -61.50 -47.34
N GLN A 622 69.23 -61.69 -48.32
CA GLN A 622 67.77 -61.57 -48.14
C GLN A 622 67.02 -62.91 -48.34
N ASN A 623 67.68 -63.95 -48.87
CA ASN A 623 67.06 -65.24 -49.15
C ASN A 623 67.71 -66.42 -48.43
N GLY A 624 68.86 -66.24 -47.78
CA GLY A 624 69.54 -67.31 -47.02
C GLY A 624 70.11 -68.43 -47.89
N GLU A 625 70.15 -68.27 -49.21
CA GLU A 625 70.70 -69.29 -50.12
C GLU A 625 72.22 -69.34 -50.04
N ILE A 626 72.77 -70.53 -49.79
CA ILE A 626 74.21 -70.77 -49.72
C ILE A 626 74.69 -71.24 -51.10
N ARG A 627 75.63 -70.51 -51.71
CA ARG A 627 76.12 -70.79 -53.07
C ARG A 627 77.64 -70.86 -53.15
N THR A 628 78.17 -71.55 -54.16
CA THR A 628 79.62 -71.63 -54.44
C THR A 628 80.13 -70.34 -55.12
N ILE A 629 81.18 -69.71 -54.58
CA ILE A 629 81.80 -68.50 -55.18
C ILE A 629 82.83 -68.88 -56.26
N ARG A 630 83.47 -70.04 -56.10
CA ARG A 630 84.48 -70.58 -57.02
C ARG A 630 84.29 -72.08 -57.20
N GLN A 631 84.87 -72.62 -58.26
CA GLN A 631 84.95 -74.06 -58.45
C GLN A 631 85.74 -74.72 -57.30
N VAL A 632 85.29 -75.89 -56.88
CA VAL A 632 85.89 -76.66 -55.79
C VAL A 632 87.08 -77.46 -56.32
N THR A 633 88.17 -77.55 -55.55
CA THR A 633 89.44 -78.15 -55.97
C THR A 633 89.88 -79.25 -55.01
N ASP A 634 90.76 -80.16 -55.47
CA ASP A 634 91.29 -81.27 -54.66
C ASP A 634 92.12 -80.84 -53.43
N LYS A 635 92.38 -79.53 -53.27
CA LYS A 635 93.04 -78.94 -52.10
C LYS A 635 92.06 -78.45 -51.03
N ASP A 636 90.78 -78.37 -51.36
CA ASP A 636 89.76 -77.88 -50.46
C ASP A 636 89.33 -78.99 -49.49
N ALA A 637 89.19 -78.68 -48.21
CA ALA A 637 88.84 -79.67 -47.20
C ALA A 637 87.48 -80.31 -47.50
N VAL A 638 87.40 -81.64 -47.46
CA VAL A 638 86.17 -82.43 -47.66
C VAL A 638 85.08 -81.99 -46.68
N LYS A 639 85.43 -81.75 -45.42
CA LYS A 639 84.51 -81.28 -44.38
C LYS A 639 84.54 -79.76 -44.26
N GLN A 640 83.59 -79.10 -44.90
CA GLN A 640 83.37 -77.65 -44.79
C GLN A 640 82.34 -77.37 -43.69
N ARG A 641 82.70 -76.52 -42.72
CA ARG A 641 81.78 -76.05 -41.66
C ARG A 641 81.49 -74.58 -41.86
N LEU A 642 80.24 -74.26 -42.15
CA LEU A 642 79.71 -72.92 -42.29
C LEU A 642 78.89 -72.56 -41.03
N THR A 643 79.02 -71.33 -40.57
CA THR A 643 78.22 -70.74 -39.49
C THR A 643 77.56 -69.52 -40.08
N VAL A 644 76.27 -69.65 -40.39
CA VAL A 644 75.43 -68.59 -40.90
C VAL A 644 74.72 -67.98 -39.71
N ILE A 645 74.72 -66.65 -39.62
CA ILE A 645 73.92 -65.92 -38.65
C ILE A 645 72.73 -65.31 -39.38
N VAL A 646 71.54 -65.50 -38.79
CA VAL A 646 70.32 -64.81 -39.16
C VAL A 646 70.16 -63.69 -38.15
N GLU A 647 70.05 -62.46 -38.62
CA GLU A 647 69.90 -61.25 -37.80
C GLU A 647 68.66 -60.52 -38.28
N ASP A 648 67.78 -60.13 -37.36
CA ASP A 648 66.68 -59.21 -37.65
C ASP A 648 67.18 -57.77 -37.92
N ASN A 649 66.26 -56.86 -38.21
CA ASN A 649 66.52 -55.43 -38.35
C ASN A 649 65.87 -54.59 -37.22
N GLY A 650 65.52 -55.23 -36.10
CA GLY A 650 64.95 -54.58 -34.92
C GLY A 650 66.00 -53.83 -34.11
N GLN A 651 65.58 -53.18 -33.02
CA GLN A 651 66.49 -52.49 -32.08
C GLN A 651 66.14 -52.84 -30.63
N PRO A 652 67.02 -53.54 -29.88
CA PRO A 652 68.31 -54.09 -30.31
C PRO A 652 68.14 -55.26 -31.29
N CYS A 653 69.03 -55.37 -32.29
CA CYS A 653 68.97 -56.49 -33.24
C CYS A 653 69.24 -57.80 -32.51
N ARG A 654 68.40 -58.82 -32.74
CA ARG A 654 68.60 -60.18 -32.25
C ARG A 654 69.04 -61.09 -33.39
N SER A 655 69.54 -62.26 -33.01
CA SER A 655 70.19 -63.14 -33.96
C SER A 655 70.19 -64.60 -33.53
N ALA A 656 70.09 -65.50 -34.50
CA ALA A 656 70.32 -66.93 -34.31
C ALA A 656 71.40 -67.45 -35.27
N THR A 657 72.28 -68.31 -34.74
CA THR A 657 73.37 -68.92 -35.52
C THR A 657 73.03 -70.35 -35.90
N VAL A 658 73.05 -70.66 -37.19
CA VAL A 658 72.96 -72.04 -37.71
C VAL A 658 74.32 -72.51 -38.20
N ILE A 659 74.69 -73.74 -37.83
CA ILE A 659 75.85 -74.45 -38.34
C ILE A 659 75.38 -75.34 -39.47
N VAL A 660 75.85 -75.05 -40.69
CA VAL A 660 75.65 -75.89 -41.87
C VAL A 660 76.94 -76.63 -42.14
N ASN A 661 76.89 -77.96 -42.09
CA ASN A 661 78.02 -78.79 -42.50
C ASN A 661 77.83 -79.15 -43.97
N VAL A 662 78.88 -79.01 -44.76
CA VAL A 662 78.89 -79.29 -46.19
C VAL A 662 80.00 -80.31 -46.44
N ALA A 663 79.66 -81.40 -47.14
CA ALA A 663 80.59 -82.46 -47.50
C ALA A 663 80.94 -82.32 -48.99
N VAL A 664 82.19 -81.94 -49.27
CA VAL A 664 82.73 -81.87 -50.63
C VAL A 664 83.26 -83.25 -51.02
N ALA A 665 82.49 -83.98 -51.82
CA ALA A 665 82.83 -85.32 -52.27
C ALA A 665 82.09 -85.65 -53.58
N ASP A 666 82.70 -86.45 -54.44
CA ASP A 666 82.06 -86.89 -55.69
C ASP A 666 81.21 -88.15 -55.50
N SER A 667 81.37 -88.84 -54.36
CA SER A 667 80.56 -90.01 -54.02
C SER A 667 80.39 -90.21 -52.50
N PHE A 668 79.24 -90.73 -52.09
CA PHE A 668 78.90 -90.99 -50.68
C PHE A 668 79.92 -91.86 -49.89
N PRO A 669 80.58 -92.88 -50.48
CA PRO A 669 81.61 -93.66 -49.79
C PRO A 669 82.82 -92.85 -49.32
N GLU A 670 83.19 -91.81 -50.08
CA GLU A 670 84.33 -90.92 -49.78
C GLU A 670 84.09 -90.11 -48.49
N VAL A 671 82.84 -89.71 -48.26
CA VAL A 671 82.39 -89.05 -47.02
C VAL A 671 82.47 -90.00 -45.82
N LEU A 672 82.18 -91.29 -46.00
CA LEU A 672 82.21 -92.26 -44.90
C LEU A 672 83.63 -92.62 -44.44
N SER A 673 84.63 -92.53 -45.32
CA SER A 673 86.04 -92.85 -44.98
C SER A 673 86.73 -91.82 -44.09
N GLU A 674 86.33 -90.54 -44.09
CA GLU A 674 86.89 -89.51 -43.20
C GLU A 674 86.08 -89.28 -41.91
N PHE A 675 84.89 -89.87 -41.78
CA PHE A 675 83.98 -89.67 -40.66
C PHE A 675 83.97 -90.85 -39.65
N THR A 676 85.04 -91.65 -39.59
CA THR A 676 85.10 -92.88 -38.78
C THR A 676 85.18 -92.67 -37.27
N ASP A 677 85.40 -91.45 -36.78
CA ASP A 677 85.40 -91.12 -35.35
C ASP A 677 84.00 -90.79 -34.81
N PHE A 678 83.10 -91.79 -34.78
CA PHE A 678 81.87 -91.71 -33.98
C PHE A 678 81.57 -93.05 -33.30
N THR A 679 81.70 -93.05 -31.97
CA THR A 679 81.27 -94.15 -31.09
C THR A 679 79.74 -94.32 -31.16
N GLN A 680 79.28 -95.50 -31.60
CA GLN A 680 77.88 -95.88 -31.44
C GLN A 680 77.61 -96.27 -29.98
N ASP A 681 77.16 -95.31 -29.16
CA ASP A 681 76.53 -95.62 -27.88
C ASP A 681 75.12 -96.20 -28.12
N LYS A 682 75.08 -97.51 -28.40
CA LYS A 682 73.85 -98.31 -28.42
C LYS A 682 73.58 -98.90 -27.03
N GLU A 683 73.08 -98.06 -26.13
CA GLU A 683 72.49 -98.56 -24.88
C GLU A 683 71.03 -99.00 -25.14
N TYR A 684 70.86 -100.24 -25.60
CA TYR A 684 69.53 -100.84 -25.75
C TYR A 684 69.06 -101.38 -24.39
N ASN A 685 68.20 -100.61 -23.71
CA ASN A 685 67.88 -100.81 -22.31
C ASN A 685 66.62 -101.70 -22.13
N ASP A 686 66.82 -102.97 -21.74
CA ASP A 686 65.76 -104.00 -21.60
C ASP A 686 64.63 -103.64 -20.60
N ASN A 687 64.81 -102.61 -19.79
CA ASN A 687 63.87 -102.22 -18.73
C ASN A 687 62.57 -101.56 -19.24
N LEU A 688 62.50 -101.09 -20.49
CA LEU A 688 61.33 -100.34 -21.00
C LEU A 688 60.04 -101.19 -21.01
N THR A 689 60.17 -102.49 -21.29
CA THR A 689 59.03 -103.42 -21.34
C THR A 689 58.43 -103.67 -19.95
N PHE A 690 59.27 -103.72 -18.91
CA PHE A 690 58.83 -103.88 -17.52
C PHE A 690 58.03 -102.65 -17.05
N TYR A 691 58.55 -101.43 -17.27
CA TYR A 691 57.85 -100.21 -16.89
C TYR A 691 56.54 -99.99 -17.65
N LEU A 692 56.47 -100.40 -18.93
CA LEU A 692 55.24 -100.29 -19.72
C LEU A 692 54.14 -101.26 -19.24
N VAL A 693 54.50 -102.48 -18.85
CA VAL A 693 53.57 -103.44 -18.21
C VAL A 693 53.11 -102.95 -16.83
N LEU A 694 54.04 -102.40 -16.03
CA LEU A 694 53.71 -101.82 -14.72
C LEU A 694 52.74 -100.63 -14.85
N ALA A 695 52.95 -99.74 -15.82
CA ALA A 695 52.07 -98.61 -16.10
C ALA A 695 50.67 -99.06 -16.52
N LEU A 696 50.56 -100.06 -17.41
CA LEU A 696 49.27 -100.65 -17.81
C LEU A 696 48.50 -101.26 -16.63
N ALA A 697 49.19 -101.96 -15.72
CA ALA A 697 48.57 -102.52 -14.52
C ALA A 697 48.02 -101.43 -13.58
N VAL A 698 48.78 -100.36 -13.34
CA VAL A 698 48.36 -99.24 -12.49
C VAL A 698 47.18 -98.48 -13.09
N VAL A 699 47.21 -98.19 -14.39
CA VAL A 699 46.10 -97.51 -15.10
C VAL A 699 44.83 -98.36 -15.07
N SER A 700 44.94 -99.68 -15.27
CA SER A 700 43.79 -100.59 -15.16
C SER A 700 43.20 -100.62 -13.75
N PHE A 701 44.03 -100.58 -12.70
CA PHE A 701 43.57 -100.55 -11.31
C PHE A 701 42.86 -99.23 -10.97
N LEU A 702 43.40 -98.09 -11.42
CA LEU A 702 42.78 -96.77 -11.25
C LEU A 702 41.44 -96.65 -12.00
N PHE A 703 41.34 -97.24 -13.19
CA PHE A 703 40.10 -97.25 -13.97
C PHE A 703 38.99 -98.08 -13.29
N ILE A 704 39.32 -99.27 -12.79
CA ILE A 704 38.36 -100.15 -12.09
C ILE A 704 37.89 -99.51 -10.78
N THR A 705 38.80 -98.91 -10.00
CA THR A 705 38.45 -98.22 -8.75
C THR A 705 37.56 -96.99 -8.99
N CYS A 706 37.83 -96.19 -10.02
CA CYS A 706 36.92 -95.10 -10.43
C CYS A 706 35.52 -95.61 -10.81
N LEU A 707 35.43 -96.71 -11.58
CA LEU A 707 34.13 -97.31 -11.95
C LEU A 707 33.32 -97.73 -10.72
N VAL A 708 33.95 -98.38 -9.74
CA VAL A 708 33.30 -98.78 -8.48
C VAL A 708 32.80 -97.56 -7.68
N VAL A 709 33.59 -96.48 -7.61
CA VAL A 709 33.17 -95.22 -6.96
C VAL A 709 31.98 -94.59 -7.69
N ILE A 710 32.01 -94.50 -9.02
CA ILE A 710 30.91 -93.93 -9.82
C ILE A 710 29.61 -94.73 -9.65
N ILE A 711 29.69 -96.07 -9.67
CA ILE A 711 28.54 -96.95 -9.44
C ILE A 711 28.00 -96.77 -8.01
N SER A 712 28.88 -96.67 -7.00
CA SER A 712 28.51 -96.43 -5.61
C SER A 712 27.78 -95.09 -5.41
N VAL A 713 28.29 -94.01 -6.03
CA VAL A 713 27.66 -92.69 -6.03
C VAL A 713 26.32 -92.69 -6.76
N LYS A 714 26.19 -93.43 -7.88
CA LYS A 714 24.90 -93.56 -8.59
C LYS A 714 23.87 -94.31 -7.75
N ILE A 715 24.25 -95.40 -7.07
CA ILE A 715 23.36 -96.14 -6.17
C ILE A 715 22.94 -95.27 -4.98
N TYR A 716 23.86 -94.47 -4.42
CA TYR A 716 23.57 -93.54 -3.34
C TYR A 716 22.57 -92.44 -3.77
N ARG A 717 22.84 -91.73 -4.89
CA ARG A 717 21.93 -90.71 -5.44
C ARG A 717 20.56 -91.28 -5.83
N TRP A 718 20.50 -92.48 -6.40
CA TRP A 718 19.25 -93.15 -6.76
C TRP A 718 18.40 -93.56 -5.55
N ARG A 719 19.03 -93.89 -4.41
CA ARG A 719 18.32 -94.13 -3.14
C ARG A 719 17.75 -92.85 -2.54
N GLN A 720 18.46 -91.73 -2.70
CA GLN A 720 18.08 -90.44 -2.10
C GLN A 720 16.89 -89.77 -2.84
N SER A 721 16.67 -90.09 -4.11
CA SER A 721 15.61 -89.50 -4.96
C SER A 721 14.20 -90.10 -4.81
N ARG A 722 13.91 -90.89 -3.77
CA ARG A 722 12.61 -91.60 -3.60
C ARG A 722 11.91 -91.39 -2.26
N VAL A 723 12.38 -90.48 -1.41
CA VAL A 723 11.91 -90.37 0.00
C VAL A 723 11.11 -89.10 0.35
N MET A 724 11.11 -88.04 -0.45
CA MET A 724 10.26 -86.86 -0.19
C MET A 724 9.53 -86.36 -1.44
N TYR A 725 8.20 -86.24 -1.33
CA TYR A 725 7.29 -85.61 -2.29
C TYR A 725 6.50 -84.49 -1.58
N HIS A 726 5.92 -83.58 -2.37
CA HIS A 726 5.08 -82.42 -2.00
C HIS A 726 5.78 -81.13 -1.52
N SER A 727 5.85 -80.12 -2.39
CA SER A 727 4.93 -78.95 -2.37
C SER A 727 5.18 -78.05 -3.60
N ASN A 728 4.19 -77.25 -4.01
CA ASN A 728 4.17 -76.49 -5.27
C ASN A 728 4.57 -75.00 -5.12
N LEU A 729 5.07 -74.44 -6.24
CA LEU A 729 4.98 -73.01 -6.65
C LEU A 729 5.94 -71.99 -5.98
N PRO A 730 6.26 -70.85 -6.65
CA PRO A 730 7.66 -70.65 -7.08
C PRO A 730 8.33 -69.38 -6.54
N VAL A 731 9.66 -69.39 -6.48
CA VAL A 731 10.49 -68.20 -6.26
C VAL A 731 11.67 -68.18 -7.23
N ILE A 732 11.97 -67.00 -7.76
CA ILE A 732 13.01 -66.69 -8.76
C ILE A 732 14.40 -66.77 -8.08
N PRO A 733 15.42 -67.41 -8.70
CA PRO A 733 16.70 -67.65 -8.04
C PRO A 733 17.66 -66.45 -8.13
N TYR A 734 18.06 -65.93 -6.98
CA TYR A 734 19.35 -65.24 -6.83
C TYR A 734 20.47 -66.29 -6.66
N TYR A 735 21.59 -66.13 -7.36
CA TYR A 735 22.78 -66.99 -7.17
C TYR A 735 23.65 -66.51 -5.99
N PRO A 736 24.30 -67.42 -5.24
CA PRO A 736 25.16 -67.09 -4.10
C PRO A 736 26.66 -67.06 -4.46
N PRO A 737 27.51 -66.39 -3.65
CA PRO A 737 28.97 -66.51 -3.72
C PRO A 737 29.58 -67.43 -2.64
N ARG A 738 30.89 -67.70 -2.78
CA ARG A 738 31.82 -68.49 -1.93
C ARG A 738 31.81 -70.00 -2.22
N TYR A 739 32.94 -70.69 -2.31
CA TYR A 739 34.16 -70.55 -1.49
C TYR A 739 35.48 -70.58 -2.27
N SER A 740 36.50 -69.97 -1.66
CA SER A 740 37.92 -70.29 -1.86
C SER A 740 38.59 -70.42 -0.49
N ASP A 741 39.45 -71.41 -0.33
CA ASP A 741 40.46 -71.53 0.73
C ASP A 741 41.76 -71.91 0.01
N THR A 742 42.92 -71.33 0.32
CA THR A 742 43.62 -71.65 1.57
C THR A 742 44.77 -70.67 1.89
N LEU A 743 45.01 -70.51 3.20
CA LEU A 743 46.30 -70.25 3.88
C LEU A 743 47.01 -68.88 3.75
N GLY A 744 47.15 -68.18 4.90
CA GLY A 744 48.34 -67.34 5.13
C GLY A 744 48.27 -66.07 6.01
N THR A 745 47.63 -66.08 7.20
CA THR A 745 47.92 -65.20 8.38
C THR A 745 48.38 -63.73 8.11
N GLY A 746 47.65 -62.64 8.39
CA GLY A 746 46.81 -62.29 9.57
C GLY A 746 47.46 -61.12 10.35
N THR A 747 46.81 -60.19 11.07
CA THR A 747 45.40 -59.92 11.49
C THR A 747 45.26 -58.40 11.81
N LEU A 748 44.08 -57.74 11.73
CA LEU A 748 43.12 -57.61 12.86
C LEU A 748 41.74 -57.07 12.40
N GLN A 749 40.73 -57.78 12.90
CA GLN A 749 39.32 -57.46 13.21
C GLN A 749 38.81 -56.01 13.21
N HIS A 750 37.60 -55.84 12.67
CA HIS A 750 36.46 -55.27 13.42
C HIS A 750 35.21 -56.15 13.20
N VAL A 751 34.47 -56.42 14.27
CA VAL A 751 33.32 -57.34 14.32
C VAL A 751 32.05 -56.55 14.61
N TYR A 752 30.97 -56.81 13.87
CA TYR A 752 29.62 -56.48 14.30
C TYR A 752 28.80 -57.75 14.45
N ASN A 753 28.62 -58.18 15.71
CA ASN A 753 27.58 -59.13 16.08
C ASN A 753 26.25 -58.38 16.19
N TYR A 754 25.20 -58.93 15.59
CA TYR A 754 23.82 -58.59 15.95
C TYR A 754 23.27 -59.71 16.83
N GLU A 755 23.11 -59.44 18.12
CA GLU A 755 22.28 -60.30 18.99
C GLU A 755 20.81 -59.91 18.85
N VAL A 756 19.96 -60.92 18.67
CA VAL A 756 18.51 -60.76 18.54
C VAL A 756 17.87 -60.79 19.92
N CYS A 757 17.36 -59.65 20.39
CA CYS A 757 16.40 -59.59 21.49
C CYS A 757 15.04 -59.11 20.99
N ARG A 758 13.99 -59.90 21.26
CA ARG A 758 12.60 -59.57 20.92
C ARG A 758 12.06 -58.50 21.86
N THR A 759 11.37 -57.50 21.32
CA THR A 759 10.41 -56.67 22.07
C THR A 759 9.06 -56.67 21.36
N THR A 760 7.98 -56.83 22.14
CA THR A 760 6.60 -56.80 21.67
C THR A 760 6.05 -55.37 21.59
N ASP A 761 5.22 -55.13 20.57
CA ASP A 761 4.23 -54.04 20.42
C ASP A 761 4.67 -52.56 20.34
N SER A 762 4.66 -52.08 19.09
CA SER A 762 3.69 -51.08 18.57
C SER A 762 3.66 -49.61 19.09
N ARG A 763 3.90 -48.71 18.12
CA ARG A 763 3.33 -47.35 17.96
C ARG A 763 3.69 -46.27 19.00
N LYS A 764 4.75 -45.52 18.70
CA LYS A 764 4.64 -44.13 18.19
C LYS A 764 5.96 -43.60 17.62
N SER A 765 5.86 -42.74 16.62
CA SER A 765 6.94 -41.96 16.05
C SER A 765 7.26 -40.74 16.91
N ASP A 766 8.54 -40.51 17.21
CA ASP A 766 9.15 -39.18 17.35
C ASP A 766 10.67 -39.33 17.32
N CYS A 767 11.35 -38.75 16.33
CA CYS A 767 12.81 -38.72 16.23
C CYS A 767 13.31 -37.28 16.41
N LYS A 768 13.89 -36.99 17.57
CA LYS A 768 14.83 -35.87 17.74
C LYS A 768 16.23 -36.46 17.92
N PHE A 769 17.16 -36.09 17.03
CA PHE A 769 18.58 -36.35 17.23
C PHE A 769 19.28 -35.06 17.64
N GLY A 770 19.84 -35.07 18.86
CA GLY A 770 20.96 -34.21 19.25
C GLY A 770 22.22 -35.06 19.27
N GLY A 771 23.33 -34.54 18.73
CA GLY A 771 24.59 -35.28 18.62
C GLY A 771 25.55 -35.07 19.79
N ALA A 772 26.65 -35.83 19.75
CA ALA A 772 27.94 -35.57 20.39
C ALA A 772 29.02 -35.89 19.31
N GLY A 773 30.18 -35.25 19.22
CA GLY A 773 31.11 -34.94 20.31
C GLY A 773 31.92 -36.21 20.66
N SER A 774 33.25 -36.29 20.54
CA SER A 774 34.27 -35.30 20.14
C SER A 774 35.64 -35.98 19.99
N GLN A 775 36.48 -35.57 19.02
CA GLN A 775 37.95 -35.34 19.13
C GLN A 775 38.90 -36.50 19.62
N ASN A 776 40.18 -36.65 19.19
CA ASN A 776 41.09 -35.77 18.43
C ASN A 776 42.43 -36.46 18.00
N VAL A 777 43.32 -35.68 17.33
CA VAL A 777 44.83 -35.69 17.42
C VAL A 777 45.61 -36.76 16.60
N LEU A 778 46.71 -36.47 15.85
CA LEU A 778 47.42 -35.21 15.50
C LEU A 778 48.36 -35.37 14.26
N ILE A 779 48.81 -34.22 13.71
CA ILE A 779 50.07 -33.87 12.94
C ILE A 779 49.72 -32.75 11.92
N MET A 780 50.44 -31.63 11.68
CA MET A 780 51.60 -30.97 12.33
C MET A 780 51.78 -29.48 11.88
N VAL A 781 52.24 -28.59 12.79
CA VAL A 781 53.36 -27.58 12.66
C VAL A 781 53.37 -26.51 11.52
N PRO A 782 53.79 -25.23 11.76
CA PRO A 782 53.76 -24.38 12.98
C PRO A 782 53.43 -22.86 12.75
N SER A 783 53.19 -22.09 13.82
CA SER A 783 53.73 -20.70 13.97
C SER A 783 53.66 -20.18 15.42
N SER A 784 54.60 -19.28 15.75
CA SER A 784 54.91 -18.58 17.01
C SER A 784 53.73 -17.85 17.70
N THR A 785 53.75 -17.42 18.99
CA THR A 785 54.82 -16.71 19.74
C THR A 785 54.50 -16.58 21.26
N GLY A 786 55.51 -16.38 22.15
CA GLY A 786 55.36 -15.85 23.54
C GLY A 786 55.07 -16.89 24.67
N THR A 787 55.99 -17.37 25.54
CA THR A 787 56.65 -16.74 26.73
C THR A 787 55.77 -15.81 27.60
N MET A 788 55.76 -15.82 28.95
CA MET A 788 56.59 -16.45 30.02
C MET A 788 55.75 -16.76 31.31
N PRO A 789 56.26 -17.40 32.39
CA PRO A 789 55.42 -18.19 33.33
C PRO A 789 55.45 -17.84 34.86
N ARG A 790 54.56 -18.55 35.60
CA ARG A 790 54.75 -19.18 36.94
C ARG A 790 54.39 -18.41 38.24
N ILE A 791 54.00 -19.22 39.25
CA ILE A 791 53.87 -19.05 40.73
C ILE A 791 52.41 -18.89 41.20
N GLN A 792 51.73 -19.93 41.75
CA GLN A 792 51.85 -20.59 43.07
C GLN A 792 51.63 -19.67 44.29
N SER A 793 50.45 -19.72 44.95
CA SER A 793 50.25 -20.58 46.14
C SER A 793 48.88 -20.39 46.83
N GLU A 794 48.21 -21.52 47.09
CA GLU A 794 47.39 -21.90 48.27
C GLU A 794 46.73 -20.89 49.26
N LYS A 795 45.43 -21.17 49.51
CA LYS A 795 44.74 -21.41 50.81
C LYS A 795 44.10 -20.29 51.66
N SER A 796 43.08 -20.77 52.40
CA SER A 796 42.30 -20.20 53.52
C SER A 796 41.31 -19.07 53.20
N ILE A 797 40.12 -18.95 53.79
CA ILE A 797 39.12 -19.77 54.53
C ILE A 797 38.23 -18.70 55.23
N LEU A 798 36.89 -18.85 55.17
CA LEU A 798 35.84 -18.24 56.01
C LEU A 798 35.88 -16.72 56.34
N ASP A 799 34.78 -16.00 56.06
CA ASP A 799 33.82 -15.64 57.13
C ASP A 799 32.50 -15.04 56.60
N GLU A 800 31.40 -15.66 57.05
CA GLU A 800 30.13 -15.10 57.59
C GLU A 800 29.27 -14.02 56.85
N PRO A 801 27.97 -13.88 57.24
CA PRO A 801 26.91 -13.36 56.36
C PRO A 801 26.28 -12.04 56.86
N ASP A 802 25.25 -11.55 56.15
CA ASP A 802 24.20 -10.71 56.76
C ASP A 802 22.83 -10.85 56.05
N SER A 803 21.76 -10.56 56.79
CA SER A 803 20.33 -10.52 56.39
C SER A 803 19.62 -9.57 57.39
N PRO A 804 18.27 -9.38 57.42
CA PRO A 804 17.19 -9.61 56.46
C PRO A 804 16.29 -8.33 56.30
N LEU A 805 14.98 -8.55 56.02
CA LEU A 805 13.77 -7.69 56.19
C LEU A 805 13.13 -7.17 54.88
N GLU A 806 11.80 -7.07 54.73
CA GLU A 806 10.66 -7.88 55.22
C GLU A 806 9.37 -7.45 54.46
N VAL A 807 8.23 -8.12 54.68
CA VAL A 807 6.85 -7.76 54.25
C VAL A 807 6.58 -7.84 52.73
N ARG A 808 5.94 -8.87 52.15
CA ARG A 808 4.65 -9.56 52.44
C ARG A 808 3.41 -8.81 51.94
N ASN A 809 2.74 -9.37 50.92
CA ASN A 809 1.29 -9.52 51.02
C ASN A 809 0.81 -10.75 50.23
N GLU A 810 -0.01 -11.55 50.89
CA GLU A 810 -0.62 -12.77 50.36
C GLU A 810 -1.98 -12.42 49.74
N MET A 811 -2.39 -13.14 48.70
CA MET A 811 -3.67 -13.85 48.78
C MET A 811 -3.68 -15.07 47.87
N GLU A 812 -4.22 -16.15 48.40
CA GLU A 812 -4.09 -17.52 47.91
C GLU A 812 -5.50 -18.13 47.72
N HIS A 813 -5.57 -19.44 47.44
CA HIS A 813 -6.73 -20.33 47.52
C HIS A 813 -7.72 -20.31 46.31
N GLN A 814 -8.20 -21.47 45.81
CA GLN A 814 -7.75 -22.86 45.95
C GLN A 814 -8.44 -23.78 44.90
N GLU A 815 -7.88 -24.97 44.66
CA GLU A 815 -8.53 -26.30 44.48
C GLU A 815 -9.99 -26.41 43.96
N THR A 816 -10.41 -27.34 43.07
CA THR A 816 -10.13 -28.80 42.94
C THR A 816 -10.72 -29.29 41.58
N TYR A 817 -10.10 -30.16 40.77
CA TYR A 817 -9.92 -31.64 40.83
C TYR A 817 -11.04 -32.53 40.16
N LEU A 818 -10.61 -33.40 39.22
CA LEU A 818 -11.21 -34.67 38.70
C LEU A 818 -12.42 -34.76 37.71
N ARG A 819 -12.07 -35.19 36.48
CA ARG A 819 -12.56 -36.36 35.68
C ARG A 819 -14.04 -36.56 35.23
N LYS A 820 -14.11 -36.93 33.92
CA LYS A 820 -14.75 -38.11 33.26
C LYS A 820 -15.99 -37.91 32.34
N LYS A 821 -15.74 -38.08 31.04
CA LYS A 821 -16.51 -38.82 30.00
C LYS A 821 -18.05 -38.99 30.16
N ARG A 822 -18.80 -38.59 29.11
CA ARG A 822 -19.31 -39.51 28.07
C ARG A 822 -19.88 -38.79 26.84
N CYS A 823 -19.96 -39.53 25.73
CA CYS A 823 -20.51 -39.14 24.43
C CYS A 823 -22.05 -39.05 24.46
N PHE A 824 -22.67 -38.40 23.45
CA PHE A 824 -23.69 -39.05 22.60
C PHE A 824 -24.06 -38.21 21.35
N LEU A 825 -24.68 -38.89 20.37
CA LEU A 825 -25.50 -38.42 19.23
C LEU A 825 -24.85 -37.90 17.92
N ASP A 826 -24.84 -38.82 16.97
CA ASP A 826 -24.96 -38.64 15.53
C ASP A 826 -26.33 -38.10 15.06
N SER A 827 -26.30 -37.46 13.87
CA SER A 827 -27.30 -37.53 12.77
C SER A 827 -28.76 -37.06 12.92
N ILE A 828 -29.17 -36.16 12.00
CA ILE A 828 -30.34 -36.22 11.06
C ILE A 828 -30.76 -34.78 10.67
N GLY A 829 -31.09 -34.50 9.40
CA GLY A 829 -31.64 -33.19 9.00
C GLY A 829 -31.71 -32.87 7.49
N PHE A 830 -32.36 -33.71 6.70
CA PHE A 830 -32.50 -33.61 5.23
C PHE A 830 -33.28 -32.37 4.69
N ILE A 831 -32.84 -31.87 3.53
CA ILE A 831 -33.64 -31.42 2.34
C ILE A 831 -34.69 -30.28 2.48
N SER A 832 -34.54 -29.24 1.65
CA SER A 832 -35.50 -28.94 0.57
C SER A 832 -34.85 -28.20 -0.62
N ARG A 833 -35.38 -28.43 -1.82
CA ARG A 833 -35.16 -27.60 -3.03
C ARG A 833 -36.31 -26.60 -3.12
N PHE A 834 -36.00 -25.40 -3.61
CA PHE A 834 -36.77 -24.72 -4.66
C PHE A 834 -35.82 -23.92 -5.54
#